data_AF-A0A3B0W0W7-F1
#
_entry.id   AF-A0A3B0W0W7-F1
#
_cell.length_a   1.000
_cell.length_b   1.000
_cell.length_c   1.000
_cell.angle_alpha   90.00
_cell.angle_beta   90.00
_cell.angle_gamma   90.00
#
_symmetry.space_group_name_H-M   'P 1'
#
loop_
_entity.id
_entity.type
_entity.pdbx_description
1 polymer ?
#
loop_
_entity_poly.entity_id
_entity_poly.type
_entity_poly.pdbx_seq_one_letter_code
_entity_poly.pdbx_strand_id
1 'polypeptide(L)'
;MLQSLSFIKSLLTIFFVSVISLGLFNSAHANNDLLKVEEAFQLSTPIIEDQHILIQWKIAKDYYLYRDKIILKSDDLNIEQAIYSKAERVDDPLFGKTDVYKNHAKIKIPYSTELASKTITFSVKYQGCAAILGVCYPPQTQEFTLNLPSINTNNKTAQEDGRLFGSLAVLNNLFSSNTSQPELLPVDDAFQFSHKINSQYQLEFNWHVADDYHLYQDKFKVKIIEGQAKIGALNLPPATTVDDPLFGLKEVYQGSFQATLPITEITSDRLSIEVTYQGCSVSMGVCYPPTKKVIIVNQDSIDTTAQITSPAANSSVIPATTTPQNSDLSETDHITNTLKNNTLWIIIGTFFVFGLLLSFTPCVFPMIPILSSIIVGQGHHLTTRRAFIMSLVYVLAMALTYTFAGVLAGMFGQNLQATFQNPWIIGTFSFIFILLALSMFGFYELQLPARLQSKLTRISNQQKGGTLTGVAVMGFLSALIVGPCMAPPLAGALIYIGQTGDAFLGGMALFAMSMGMGLPLIIIGTSSAKLMPRAGAWMEKVKAFFGVMLIGVAIWMLERILPVEITMINWAILLIITAVYMGAFESTHEKTGWFKLAKGLGIVLFLYGLIILIGLMGGSKDVYQPLKTFQGSANAGQAQNAKLNFKIIKSIDDLKVELAKGQPIMLDFYADWCISCKEMERLTFSDAQVQQALVGVTLLKADVTKNDDIDIALMQHFGIVGPPAILFFNPQGQEQKAQRVVGFKSADEFVVNIEQALP
;
A
#
# COMPACT_ATOMS: atom_id res chain seq x y z
N MET A 1 -13.63 43.81 5.98
CA MET A 1 -14.83 42.98 6.22
C MET A 1 -15.48 42.48 4.93
N LEU A 2 -15.59 43.30 3.87
CA LEU A 2 -16.18 42.87 2.59
C LEU A 2 -15.33 41.90 1.75
N GLN A 3 -13.99 42.00 1.77
CA GLN A 3 -13.11 41.10 1.00
C GLN A 3 -13.09 39.64 1.52
N SER A 4 -13.16 39.44 2.84
CA SER A 4 -13.22 38.10 3.46
C SER A 4 -14.54 37.39 3.17
N LEU A 5 -15.66 38.13 3.10
CA LEU A 5 -16.95 37.57 2.70
C LEU A 5 -16.97 37.14 1.23
N SER A 6 -16.24 37.84 0.35
CA SER A 6 -16.14 37.47 -1.07
C SER A 6 -15.34 36.18 -1.27
N PHE A 7 -14.25 36.01 -0.51
CA PHE A 7 -13.42 34.81 -0.59
C PHE A 7 -14.15 33.57 -0.03
N ILE A 8 -14.87 33.73 1.09
CA ILE A 8 -15.69 32.66 1.69
C ILE A 8 -16.89 32.33 0.80
N LYS A 9 -17.52 33.33 0.18
CA LYS A 9 -18.58 33.08 -0.82
C LYS A 9 -18.03 32.30 -2.01
N SER A 10 -16.87 32.67 -2.54
CA SER A 10 -16.23 31.99 -3.67
C SER A 10 -15.90 30.53 -3.32
N LEU A 11 -15.35 30.29 -2.13
CA LEU A 11 -14.99 28.95 -1.65
C LEU A 11 -16.23 28.08 -1.40
N LEU A 12 -17.31 28.66 -0.84
CA LEU A 12 -18.59 27.96 -0.66
C LEU A 12 -19.32 27.74 -1.98
N THR A 13 -19.25 28.63 -2.97
CA THR A 13 -19.79 28.36 -4.30
C THR A 13 -19.01 27.26 -5.01
N ILE A 14 -17.68 27.20 -4.87
CA ILE A 14 -16.87 26.11 -5.45
C ILE A 14 -17.21 24.78 -4.75
N PHE A 15 -17.36 24.78 -3.42
CA PHE A 15 -17.75 23.59 -2.67
C PHE A 15 -19.19 23.14 -2.99
N PHE A 16 -20.14 24.08 -3.13
CA PHE A 16 -21.53 23.76 -3.44
C PHE A 16 -21.72 23.35 -4.91
N VAL A 17 -20.95 23.93 -5.84
CA VAL A 17 -20.90 23.49 -7.24
C VAL A 17 -20.23 22.12 -7.35
N SER A 18 -19.20 21.83 -6.55
CA SER A 18 -18.59 20.49 -6.48
C SER A 18 -19.55 19.45 -5.90
N VAL A 19 -20.28 19.76 -4.82
CA VAL A 19 -21.27 18.86 -4.19
C VAL A 19 -22.52 18.66 -5.05
N ILE A 20 -23.00 19.70 -5.75
CA ILE A 20 -24.10 19.58 -6.73
C ILE A 20 -23.64 18.83 -7.99
N SER A 21 -22.38 19.01 -8.40
CA SER A 21 -21.78 18.23 -9.50
C SER A 21 -21.49 16.79 -9.11
N LEU A 22 -21.49 16.41 -7.83
CA LEU A 22 -21.53 15.00 -7.41
C LEU A 22 -22.97 14.46 -7.29
N GLY A 23 -23.96 15.32 -7.04
CA GLY A 23 -25.37 14.91 -6.83
C GLY A 23 -26.21 14.77 -8.10
N LEU A 24 -25.84 15.43 -9.21
CA LEU A 24 -26.62 15.41 -10.46
C LEU A 24 -26.17 14.36 -11.50
N PHE A 25 -25.19 13.50 -11.18
CA PHE A 25 -24.71 12.46 -12.10
C PHE A 25 -25.36 11.08 -11.93
N ASN A 26 -26.46 10.96 -11.18
CA ASN A 26 -27.22 9.71 -11.11
C ASN A 26 -28.60 9.87 -11.75
N SER A 27 -28.64 9.74 -13.08
CA SER A 27 -29.73 9.17 -13.91
C SER A 27 -29.87 9.91 -15.25
N ALA A 28 -28.92 9.68 -16.14
CA ALA A 28 -29.14 9.65 -17.58
C ALA A 28 -28.08 8.73 -18.20
N HIS A 29 -28.48 7.53 -18.61
CA HIS A 29 -27.62 6.62 -19.35
C HIS A 29 -27.24 7.23 -20.70
N ALA A 30 -25.93 7.46 -20.88
CA ALA A 30 -25.22 7.24 -22.13
C ALA A 30 -23.86 6.64 -21.72
N ASN A 31 -23.51 5.49 -22.30
CA ASN A 31 -22.27 4.77 -22.01
C ASN A 31 -21.08 5.70 -22.29
N ASN A 32 -20.48 6.24 -21.22
CA ASN A 32 -19.29 7.08 -21.27
C ASN A 32 -18.25 6.58 -20.25
N ASP A 33 -18.27 5.27 -19.95
CA ASP A 33 -17.12 4.64 -19.31
C ASP A 33 -15.92 4.82 -20.25
N LEU A 34 -14.85 5.38 -19.70
CA LEU A 34 -13.56 5.44 -20.37
C LEU A 34 -13.19 4.00 -20.76
N LEU A 35 -13.12 3.72 -22.06
CA LEU A 35 -12.61 2.44 -22.56
C LEU A 35 -11.24 2.15 -21.93
N LYS A 36 -10.96 0.88 -21.64
CA LYS A 36 -9.62 0.48 -21.24
C LYS A 36 -8.64 0.84 -22.36
N VAL A 37 -7.38 1.13 -22.02
CA VAL A 37 -6.34 1.55 -22.97
C VAL A 37 -6.28 0.65 -24.20
N GLU A 38 -6.29 -0.66 -23.98
CA GLU A 38 -6.21 -1.68 -25.03
C GLU A 38 -7.44 -1.72 -25.93
N GLU A 39 -8.62 -1.34 -25.40
CA GLU A 39 -9.86 -1.22 -26.16
C GLU A 39 -9.93 0.09 -26.94
N ALA A 40 -9.42 1.17 -26.35
CA ALA A 40 -9.37 2.51 -26.94
C ALA A 40 -8.33 2.62 -28.06
N PHE A 41 -7.17 1.97 -27.89
CA PHE A 41 -6.02 2.00 -28.78
C PHE A 41 -5.54 0.58 -29.07
N GLN A 42 -6.29 -0.16 -29.88
CA GLN A 42 -5.96 -1.53 -30.25
C GLN A 42 -4.72 -1.54 -31.16
N LEU A 43 -3.55 -1.80 -30.58
CA LEU A 43 -2.29 -1.98 -31.32
C LEU A 43 -2.24 -3.40 -31.88
N SER A 44 -2.20 -3.51 -33.20
CA SER A 44 -2.10 -4.79 -33.90
C SER A 44 -0.68 -5.34 -33.83
N THR A 45 -0.54 -6.67 -33.83
CA THR A 45 0.75 -7.32 -33.98
C THR A 45 1.44 -6.84 -35.26
N PRO A 46 2.72 -6.44 -35.22
CA PRO A 46 3.41 -5.94 -36.40
C PRO A 46 3.49 -7.00 -37.51
N ILE A 47 3.26 -6.59 -38.75
CA ILE A 47 3.27 -7.47 -39.93
C ILE A 47 4.42 -7.06 -40.84
N ILE A 48 5.02 -8.02 -41.53
CA ILE A 48 6.09 -7.76 -42.49
C ILE A 48 5.50 -7.76 -43.90
N GLU A 49 5.59 -6.62 -44.60
CA GLU A 49 5.05 -6.43 -45.94
C GLU A 49 6.03 -5.56 -46.75
N ASP A 50 6.43 -6.02 -47.93
CA ASP A 50 7.30 -5.28 -48.87
C ASP A 50 8.55 -4.65 -48.23
N GLN A 51 9.32 -5.40 -47.42
CA GLN A 51 10.52 -4.92 -46.73
C GLN A 51 10.27 -3.82 -45.67
N HIS A 52 9.02 -3.71 -45.21
CA HIS A 52 8.63 -2.83 -44.12
C HIS A 52 7.96 -3.62 -43.00
N ILE A 53 8.26 -3.24 -41.76
CA ILE A 53 7.48 -3.63 -40.58
C ILE A 53 6.31 -2.64 -40.49
N LEU A 54 5.10 -3.16 -40.60
CA LEU A 54 3.86 -2.41 -40.56
C LEU A 54 3.25 -2.51 -39.16
N ILE A 55 3.18 -1.37 -38.46
CA ILE A 55 2.53 -1.23 -37.16
C ILE A 55 1.23 -0.47 -37.35
N GLN A 56 0.12 -1.04 -36.85
CA GLN A 56 -1.21 -0.47 -37.03
C GLN A 56 -1.94 -0.32 -35.71
N TRP A 57 -2.61 0.82 -35.52
CA TRP A 57 -3.57 1.03 -34.45
C TRP A 57 -4.97 1.16 -35.02
N LYS A 58 -5.92 0.53 -34.34
CA LYS A 58 -7.35 0.84 -34.48
C LYS A 58 -7.79 1.64 -33.25
N ILE A 59 -8.23 2.86 -33.49
CA ILE A 59 -8.56 3.83 -32.45
C ILE A 59 -10.08 3.89 -32.33
N ALA A 60 -10.59 3.78 -31.11
CA ALA A 60 -12.03 3.83 -30.84
C ALA A 60 -12.63 5.20 -31.23
N LYS A 61 -13.94 5.21 -31.50
CA LYS A 61 -14.67 6.43 -31.82
C LYS A 61 -14.58 7.39 -30.62
N ASP A 62 -14.32 8.67 -30.89
CA ASP A 62 -14.13 9.73 -29.88
C ASP A 62 -12.81 9.68 -29.10
N TYR A 63 -11.82 8.93 -29.59
CA TYR A 63 -10.45 8.90 -29.10
C TYR A 63 -9.46 9.34 -30.20
N TYR A 64 -8.31 9.86 -29.78
CA TYR A 64 -7.20 10.17 -30.69
C TYR A 64 -5.83 9.85 -30.08
N LEU A 65 -4.87 9.53 -30.95
CA LEU A 65 -3.51 9.19 -30.59
C LEU A 65 -2.55 10.30 -31.04
N TYR A 66 -1.66 10.75 -30.16
CA TYR A 66 -0.71 11.83 -30.50
C TYR A 66 0.42 11.31 -31.37
N ARG A 67 0.64 11.93 -32.53
CA ARG A 67 1.75 11.55 -33.41
C ARG A 67 3.11 11.78 -32.75
N ASP A 68 3.29 12.90 -32.05
CA ASP A 68 4.55 13.29 -31.41
C ASP A 68 4.86 12.46 -30.15
N LYS A 69 3.90 11.67 -29.65
CA LYS A 69 4.07 10.78 -28.50
C LYS A 69 4.23 9.30 -28.89
N ILE A 70 4.24 8.98 -30.18
CA ILE A 70 4.60 7.63 -30.65
C ILE A 70 6.12 7.57 -30.80
N ILE A 71 6.77 6.93 -29.83
CA ILE A 71 8.22 6.76 -29.76
C ILE A 71 8.54 5.28 -29.96
N LEU A 72 9.33 5.00 -30.98
CA LEU A 72 9.81 3.67 -31.30
C LEU A 72 11.26 3.56 -30.78
N LYS A 73 11.62 2.44 -30.16
CA LYS A 73 13.02 2.14 -29.75
C LYS A 73 13.39 0.70 -30.07
N SER A 74 14.61 0.49 -30.57
CA SER A 74 15.17 -0.81 -30.89
C SER A 74 16.68 -0.65 -30.94
N ASP A 75 17.40 -1.67 -30.49
CA ASP A 75 18.85 -1.75 -30.60
C ASP A 75 19.30 -2.27 -31.98
N ASP A 76 18.37 -2.92 -32.70
CA ASP A 76 18.64 -3.60 -33.97
C ASP A 76 18.03 -2.88 -35.20
N LEU A 77 16.94 -2.12 -35.03
CA LEU A 77 16.24 -1.43 -36.13
C LEU A 77 16.62 0.05 -36.24
N ASN A 78 16.89 0.50 -37.46
CA ASN A 78 17.00 1.93 -37.75
C ASN A 78 15.62 2.59 -37.82
N ILE A 79 15.16 3.08 -36.68
CA ILE A 79 13.82 3.65 -36.47
C ILE A 79 13.67 5.05 -37.08
N GLU A 80 14.77 5.74 -37.40
CA GLU A 80 14.75 7.11 -37.90
C GLU A 80 14.08 7.25 -39.28
N GLN A 81 13.94 6.15 -40.03
CA GLN A 81 13.27 6.12 -41.34
C GLN A 81 11.79 5.69 -41.27
N ALA A 82 11.18 5.67 -40.08
CA ALA A 82 9.77 5.32 -39.95
C ALA A 82 8.85 6.30 -40.71
N ILE A 83 8.03 5.74 -41.62
CA ILE A 83 7.04 6.48 -42.41
C ILE A 83 5.71 6.46 -41.67
N TYR A 84 5.28 7.63 -41.23
CA TYR A 84 4.02 7.82 -40.50
C TYR A 84 2.86 8.15 -41.45
N SER A 85 1.67 7.61 -41.18
CA SER A 85 0.44 7.97 -41.90
C SER A 85 0.07 9.45 -41.73
N LYS A 86 -0.85 9.96 -42.56
CA LYS A 86 -1.33 11.35 -42.47
C LYS A 86 -2.05 11.57 -41.13
N ALA A 87 -1.58 12.53 -40.33
CA ALA A 87 -2.22 12.97 -39.10
C ALA A 87 -3.09 14.21 -39.33
N GLU A 88 -4.08 14.42 -38.47
CA GLU A 88 -4.95 15.60 -38.43
C GLU A 88 -4.45 16.56 -37.35
N ARG A 89 -4.34 17.86 -37.65
CA ARG A 89 -3.93 18.84 -36.65
C ARG A 89 -5.14 19.27 -35.81
N VAL A 90 -5.05 19.06 -34.50
CA VAL A 90 -6.09 19.39 -33.52
C VAL A 90 -5.51 20.33 -32.47
N ASP A 91 -6.32 21.29 -32.00
CA ASP A 91 -5.95 22.18 -30.90
C ASP A 91 -6.39 21.54 -29.58
N ASP A 92 -5.44 20.91 -28.89
CA ASP A 92 -5.69 20.19 -27.65
C ASP A 92 -5.65 21.14 -26.44
N PRO A 93 -6.61 21.06 -25.49
CA PRO A 93 -6.65 21.95 -24.32
C PRO A 93 -5.42 21.86 -23.40
N LEU A 94 -4.71 20.74 -23.39
CA LEU A 94 -3.55 20.47 -22.53
C LEU A 94 -2.23 20.69 -23.27
N PHE A 95 -2.16 20.35 -24.55
CA PHE A 95 -0.92 20.34 -25.33
C PHE A 95 -0.87 21.35 -26.50
N GLY A 96 -1.94 22.12 -26.71
CA GLY A 96 -2.07 23.07 -27.80
C GLY A 96 -2.15 22.38 -29.16
N LYS A 97 -1.71 23.07 -30.22
CA LYS A 97 -1.81 22.58 -31.61
C LYS A 97 -0.89 21.40 -31.89
N THR A 98 -1.43 20.19 -31.86
CA THR A 98 -0.70 18.93 -32.08
C THR A 98 -1.30 18.11 -33.21
N ASP A 99 -0.50 17.22 -33.79
CA ASP A 99 -0.91 16.29 -34.84
C ASP A 99 -1.40 14.98 -34.21
N VAL A 100 -2.63 14.58 -34.51
CA VAL A 100 -3.28 13.40 -33.93
C VAL A 100 -3.82 12.44 -34.99
N TYR A 101 -3.91 11.17 -34.64
CA TYR A 101 -4.60 10.15 -35.43
C TYR A 101 -5.97 9.87 -34.84
N LYS A 102 -6.99 9.79 -35.71
CA LYS A 102 -8.35 9.36 -35.37
C LYS A 102 -8.69 8.11 -36.18
N ASN A 103 -9.43 7.19 -35.58
CA ASN A 103 -9.87 5.90 -36.15
C ASN A 103 -8.75 4.89 -36.47
N HIS A 104 -7.67 5.31 -37.13
CA HIS A 104 -6.53 4.44 -37.44
C HIS A 104 -5.21 5.22 -37.50
N ALA A 105 -4.12 4.56 -37.10
CA ALA A 105 -2.76 5.03 -37.33
C ALA A 105 -1.94 3.91 -37.97
N LYS A 106 -1.09 4.25 -38.94
CA LYS A 106 -0.20 3.29 -39.60
C LYS A 106 1.21 3.84 -39.62
N ILE A 107 2.17 3.01 -39.21
CA ILE A 107 3.60 3.32 -39.29
C ILE A 107 4.29 2.20 -40.06
N LYS A 108 5.10 2.57 -41.05
CA LYS A 108 5.93 1.65 -41.82
C LYS A 108 7.39 1.88 -41.46
N ILE A 109 8.06 0.88 -40.91
CA ILE A 109 9.48 0.95 -40.58
C ILE A 109 10.23 0.14 -41.63
N PRO A 110 11.04 0.75 -42.50
CA PRO A 110 11.89 -0.01 -43.40
C PRO A 110 12.95 -0.76 -42.59
N TYR A 111 13.25 -2.01 -42.96
CA TYR A 111 14.34 -2.76 -42.35
C TYR A 111 15.41 -3.13 -43.39
N SER A 112 16.67 -3.08 -42.97
CA SER A 112 17.81 -3.40 -43.84
C SER A 112 17.89 -4.89 -44.11
N THR A 113 18.35 -5.25 -45.31
CA THR A 113 18.60 -6.64 -45.72
C THR A 113 19.70 -7.32 -44.90
N GLU A 114 20.49 -6.59 -44.11
CA GLU A 114 21.48 -7.16 -43.18
C GLU A 114 20.86 -7.79 -41.92
N LEU A 115 19.63 -7.41 -41.58
CA LEU A 115 18.85 -8.04 -40.50
C LEU A 115 17.96 -9.18 -41.00
N ALA A 116 18.07 -9.54 -42.28
CA ALA A 116 17.49 -10.75 -42.84
C ALA A 116 17.82 -11.97 -41.98
N SER A 117 16.80 -12.75 -41.61
CA SER A 117 16.93 -13.98 -40.82
C SER A 117 17.36 -13.79 -39.35
N LYS A 118 17.29 -12.57 -38.80
CA LYS A 118 17.46 -12.32 -37.36
C LYS A 118 16.12 -12.08 -36.66
N THR A 119 16.07 -12.50 -35.41
CA THR A 119 15.02 -12.12 -34.45
C THR A 119 15.36 -10.73 -33.93
N ILE A 120 14.42 -9.79 -34.07
CA ILE A 120 14.59 -8.42 -33.58
C ILE A 120 13.56 -8.15 -32.50
N THR A 121 14.01 -7.46 -31.45
CA THR A 121 13.15 -6.89 -30.43
C THR A 121 13.08 -5.36 -30.57
N PHE A 122 11.87 -4.80 -30.47
CA PHE A 122 11.66 -3.36 -30.42
C PHE A 122 10.48 -3.00 -29.53
N SER A 123 10.54 -1.82 -28.91
CA SER A 123 9.48 -1.27 -28.08
C SER A 123 8.78 -0.09 -28.76
N VAL A 124 7.46 -0.03 -28.58
CA VAL A 124 6.59 1.01 -29.09
C VAL A 124 5.94 1.70 -27.90
N LYS A 125 6.32 2.95 -27.65
CA LYS A 125 5.70 3.81 -26.65
C LYS A 125 4.68 4.73 -27.32
N TYR A 126 3.45 4.83 -26.82
CA TYR A 126 2.41 5.67 -27.40
C TYR A 126 1.49 6.29 -26.33
N GLN A 127 0.81 7.37 -26.68
CA GLN A 127 -0.12 8.06 -25.80
C GLN A 127 -1.29 8.65 -26.59
N GLY A 128 -2.50 8.57 -26.03
CA GLY A 128 -3.71 9.17 -26.62
C GLY A 128 -4.68 9.68 -25.55
N CYS A 129 -5.74 10.34 -26.00
CA CYS A 129 -6.76 10.94 -25.13
C CYS A 129 -8.17 10.68 -25.64
N ALA A 130 -9.12 10.74 -24.71
CA ALA A 130 -10.55 10.77 -25.01
C ALA A 130 -10.96 12.20 -25.36
N ALA A 131 -11.42 12.43 -26.59
CA ALA A 131 -11.72 13.76 -27.12
C ALA A 131 -12.89 14.45 -26.40
N ILE A 132 -13.89 13.68 -26.00
CA ILE A 132 -15.10 14.19 -25.37
C ILE A 132 -14.90 14.43 -23.86
N LEU A 133 -14.12 13.57 -23.21
CA LEU A 133 -13.91 13.60 -21.75
C LEU A 133 -12.73 14.50 -21.35
N GLY A 134 -11.84 14.85 -22.29
CA GLY A 134 -10.65 15.67 -22.02
C GLY A 134 -9.61 14.97 -21.13
N VAL A 135 -9.71 13.64 -20.99
CA VAL A 135 -8.81 12.83 -20.17
C VAL A 135 -7.80 12.13 -21.08
N CYS A 136 -6.53 12.29 -20.74
CA CYS A 136 -5.41 11.67 -21.43
C CYS A 136 -4.89 10.47 -20.66
N TYR A 137 -4.63 9.37 -21.37
CA TYR A 137 -4.06 8.18 -20.76
C TYR A 137 -2.57 8.37 -20.50
N PRO A 138 -1.99 7.73 -19.46
CA PRO A 138 -0.55 7.71 -19.28
C PRO A 138 0.15 7.00 -20.46
N PRO A 139 1.41 7.34 -20.78
CA PRO A 139 2.14 6.71 -21.89
C PRO A 139 2.26 5.19 -21.70
N GLN A 140 1.92 4.45 -22.74
CA GLN A 140 1.94 2.99 -22.78
C GLN A 140 3.17 2.50 -23.53
N THR A 141 3.79 1.41 -23.10
CA THR A 141 4.94 0.80 -23.79
C THR A 141 4.64 -0.67 -24.04
N GLN A 142 4.75 -1.12 -25.29
CA GLN A 142 4.62 -2.53 -25.67
C GLN A 142 5.87 -2.99 -26.43
N GLU A 143 6.34 -4.19 -26.12
CA GLU A 143 7.50 -4.80 -26.75
C GLU A 143 7.08 -5.87 -27.76
N PHE A 144 7.76 -5.93 -28.90
CA PHE A 144 7.50 -6.91 -29.95
C PHE A 144 8.79 -7.60 -30.35
N THR A 145 8.67 -8.90 -30.64
CA THR A 145 9.75 -9.73 -31.16
C THR A 145 9.32 -10.28 -32.53
N LEU A 146 10.09 -10.01 -33.58
CA LEU A 146 9.80 -10.40 -34.96
C LEU A 146 10.97 -11.13 -35.61
N ASN A 147 10.68 -12.17 -36.38
CA ASN A 147 11.65 -12.86 -37.23
C ASN A 147 11.57 -12.30 -38.66
N LEU A 148 12.63 -11.67 -39.14
CA LEU A 148 12.62 -11.05 -40.48
C LEU A 148 12.91 -12.07 -41.60
N PRO A 149 12.15 -12.05 -42.71
CA PRO A 149 12.41 -12.87 -43.88
C PRO A 149 13.63 -12.37 -44.66
N SER A 150 14.35 -13.29 -45.30
CA SER A 150 15.58 -12.98 -46.04
C SER A 150 15.27 -12.23 -47.35
N ILE A 151 15.84 -11.03 -47.54
CA ILE A 151 15.65 -10.24 -48.77
C ILE A 151 17.01 -9.74 -49.28
N ASN A 152 17.28 -9.94 -50.58
CA ASN A 152 18.53 -9.59 -51.25
C ASN A 152 18.63 -8.07 -51.50
N THR A 153 19.78 -7.51 -51.13
CA THR A 153 20.17 -6.10 -50.97
C THR A 153 20.27 -5.30 -52.28
N ASN A 154 20.06 -3.97 -52.19
CA ASN A 154 20.97 -2.98 -52.80
C ASN A 154 20.86 -1.56 -52.17
N ASN A 155 21.82 -1.26 -51.28
CA ASN A 155 22.69 -0.07 -51.24
C ASN A 155 22.12 1.38 -51.23
N LYS A 156 22.33 2.16 -50.15
CA LYS A 156 23.51 3.04 -49.90
C LYS A 156 23.32 4.03 -48.73
N THR A 157 24.42 4.29 -48.04
CA THR A 157 24.72 5.11 -46.86
C THR A 157 24.76 6.63 -47.08
N ALA A 158 24.58 7.41 -45.99
CA ALA A 158 25.40 8.58 -45.60
C ALA A 158 24.97 9.16 -44.23
N GLN A 159 25.88 9.89 -43.60
CA GLN A 159 26.12 10.14 -42.16
C GLN A 159 26.14 11.66 -41.85
N GLU A 160 26.31 12.02 -40.56
CA GLU A 160 26.82 13.30 -39.99
C GLU A 160 25.77 14.37 -39.61
N ASP A 161 25.91 15.22 -38.59
CA ASP A 161 26.63 15.35 -37.30
C ASP A 161 26.24 16.77 -36.77
N GLY A 162 26.19 17.07 -35.47
CA GLY A 162 26.09 18.48 -35.04
C GLY A 162 25.48 18.82 -33.68
N ARG A 163 26.32 19.35 -32.78
CA ARG A 163 26.09 19.58 -31.34
C ARG A 163 25.64 21.02 -30.98
N LEU A 164 25.27 21.17 -29.70
CA LEU A 164 25.45 22.32 -28.76
C LEU A 164 24.39 23.44 -28.72
N PHE A 165 23.65 23.53 -27.60
CA PHE A 165 23.57 24.69 -26.68
C PHE A 165 22.80 24.31 -25.40
N GLY A 166 23.51 24.21 -24.28
CA GLY A 166 22.95 23.97 -22.95
C GLY A 166 23.23 25.15 -22.03
N SER A 167 22.19 25.67 -21.37
CA SER A 167 22.34 26.53 -20.17
C SER A 167 21.10 26.55 -19.25
N LEU A 168 20.24 25.53 -19.31
CA LEU A 168 19.15 25.29 -18.34
C LEU A 168 19.18 23.84 -17.78
N ALA A 169 20.12 23.01 -18.24
CA ALA A 169 20.29 21.62 -17.85
C ALA A 169 20.93 21.42 -16.46
N VAL A 170 21.50 22.47 -15.86
CA VAL A 170 22.19 22.36 -14.55
C VAL A 170 21.20 22.23 -13.38
N LEU A 171 19.96 22.74 -13.53
CA LEU A 171 18.91 22.57 -12.51
C LEU A 171 18.11 21.26 -12.69
N ASN A 172 18.03 20.72 -13.91
CA ASN A 172 17.37 19.44 -14.17
C ASN A 172 18.25 18.23 -13.81
N ASN A 173 19.58 18.40 -13.79
CA ASN A 173 20.54 17.38 -13.35
C ASN A 173 20.60 17.18 -11.83
N LEU A 174 19.90 17.99 -11.02
CA LEU A 174 19.67 17.71 -9.59
C LEU A 174 18.46 16.79 -9.35
N PHE A 175 17.60 16.60 -10.36
CA PHE A 175 16.39 15.77 -10.27
C PHE A 175 16.34 14.63 -11.29
N SER A 176 17.36 14.50 -12.14
CA SER A 176 17.45 13.46 -13.17
C SER A 176 18.62 12.52 -12.87
N SER A 177 18.48 11.73 -11.81
CA SER A 177 19.28 10.51 -11.69
C SER A 177 18.78 9.51 -12.72
N ASN A 178 19.47 9.46 -13.86
CA ASN A 178 19.50 8.26 -14.69
C ASN A 178 20.06 7.13 -13.83
N THR A 179 19.21 6.16 -13.49
CA THR A 179 19.70 4.84 -13.12
C THR A 179 18.86 3.83 -13.87
N SER A 180 19.37 3.38 -15.02
CA SER A 180 19.18 1.99 -15.43
C SER A 180 19.80 1.15 -14.31
N GLN A 181 18.99 0.76 -13.32
CA GLN A 181 19.46 -0.12 -12.26
C GLN A 181 19.51 -1.55 -12.78
N PRO A 182 20.63 -2.26 -12.59
CA PRO A 182 20.64 -3.70 -12.72
C PRO A 182 19.64 -4.26 -11.71
N GLU A 183 18.74 -5.12 -12.17
CA GLU A 183 17.80 -5.84 -11.31
C GLU A 183 18.58 -6.62 -10.23
N LEU A 184 18.18 -6.50 -8.96
CA LEU A 184 18.81 -7.24 -7.86
C LEU A 184 18.63 -8.73 -8.10
N LEU A 185 19.74 -9.45 -8.26
CA LEU A 185 19.72 -10.91 -8.36
C LEU A 185 19.13 -11.54 -7.08
N PRO A 186 18.37 -12.64 -7.18
CA PRO A 186 18.00 -13.46 -6.02
C PRO A 186 19.22 -13.91 -5.23
N VAL A 187 19.09 -14.11 -3.90
CA VAL A 187 20.21 -14.48 -3.00
C VAL A 187 20.99 -15.70 -3.48
N ASP A 188 20.28 -16.73 -3.95
CA ASP A 188 20.91 -17.98 -4.40
C ASP A 188 21.64 -17.82 -5.75
N ASP A 189 21.25 -16.84 -6.57
CA ASP A 189 21.92 -16.50 -7.83
C ASP A 189 23.11 -15.55 -7.60
N ALA A 190 22.97 -14.63 -6.65
CA ALA A 190 24.02 -13.69 -6.25
C ALA A 190 25.17 -14.38 -5.49
N PHE A 191 24.85 -15.41 -4.68
CA PHE A 191 25.80 -16.13 -3.83
C PHE A 191 25.62 -17.64 -3.96
N GLN A 192 26.06 -18.20 -5.09
CA GLN A 192 25.94 -19.63 -5.34
C GLN A 192 26.83 -20.41 -4.37
N PHE A 193 26.21 -21.22 -3.50
CA PHE A 193 26.89 -21.97 -2.44
C PHE A 193 26.92 -23.47 -2.75
N SER A 194 28.10 -24.10 -2.65
CA SER A 194 28.26 -25.54 -2.72
C SER A 194 29.24 -26.04 -1.65
N HIS A 195 29.13 -27.33 -1.29
CA HIS A 195 30.02 -27.94 -0.31
C HIS A 195 30.54 -29.30 -0.81
N LYS A 196 31.74 -29.66 -0.40
CA LYS A 196 32.35 -30.98 -0.63
C LYS A 196 33.06 -31.44 0.64
N ILE A 197 33.14 -32.75 0.84
CA ILE A 197 33.91 -33.35 1.93
C ILE A 197 35.16 -33.96 1.30
N ASN A 198 36.34 -33.54 1.74
CA ASN A 198 37.61 -34.07 1.26
C ASN A 198 38.04 -35.30 2.08
N SER A 199 38.87 -36.17 1.50
CA SER A 199 39.41 -37.42 2.07
C SER A 199 40.24 -37.23 3.35
N GLN A 200 40.44 -35.99 3.81
CA GLN A 200 41.13 -35.62 5.06
C GLN A 200 40.19 -35.08 6.15
N TYR A 201 38.88 -35.38 6.07
CA TYR A 201 37.85 -34.90 7.03
C TYR A 201 37.73 -33.36 7.10
N GLN A 202 38.01 -32.69 5.99
CA GLN A 202 37.81 -31.25 5.84
C GLN A 202 36.55 -30.99 5.02
N LEU A 203 35.66 -30.18 5.58
CA LEU A 203 34.48 -29.69 4.86
C LEU A 203 34.90 -28.44 4.07
N GLU A 204 34.85 -28.55 2.75
CA GLU A 204 35.18 -27.49 1.81
C GLU A 204 33.90 -26.77 1.38
N PHE A 205 33.86 -25.47 1.56
CA PHE A 205 32.78 -24.60 1.13
C PHE A 205 33.25 -23.78 -0.07
N ASN A 206 32.48 -23.80 -1.16
CA ASN A 206 32.76 -23.00 -2.34
C ASN A 206 31.62 -22.01 -2.55
N TRP A 207 31.97 -20.74 -2.67
CA TRP A 207 31.05 -19.68 -3.07
C TRP A 207 31.45 -19.14 -4.44
N HIS A 208 30.46 -18.91 -5.30
CA HIS A 208 30.60 -18.10 -6.50
C HIS A 208 29.73 -16.84 -6.30
N VAL A 209 30.40 -15.70 -6.14
CA VAL A 209 29.75 -14.40 -5.97
C VAL A 209 29.61 -13.74 -7.34
N ALA A 210 28.39 -13.34 -7.69
CA ALA A 210 28.09 -12.66 -8.96
C ALA A 210 28.83 -11.32 -9.08
N ASP A 211 29.03 -10.87 -10.32
CA ASP A 211 29.65 -9.57 -10.59
C ASP A 211 28.83 -8.45 -9.93
N ASP A 212 29.50 -7.48 -9.31
CA ASP A 212 28.91 -6.38 -8.53
C ASP A 212 28.34 -6.77 -7.14
N TYR A 213 28.72 -7.95 -6.61
CA TYR A 213 28.38 -8.37 -5.25
C TYR A 213 29.61 -8.71 -4.41
N HIS A 214 29.49 -8.62 -3.08
CA HIS A 214 30.52 -9.05 -2.14
C HIS A 214 29.97 -9.69 -0.88
N LEU A 215 30.73 -10.61 -0.28
CA LEU A 215 30.44 -11.23 1.02
C LEU A 215 31.39 -10.69 2.09
N TYR A 216 30.90 -10.37 3.28
CA TYR A 216 31.75 -9.85 4.38
C TYR A 216 32.44 -10.96 5.17
N GLN A 217 33.75 -10.84 5.36
CA GLN A 217 34.54 -11.81 6.12
C GLN A 217 34.08 -11.93 7.58
N ASP A 218 33.72 -10.83 8.23
CA ASP A 218 33.29 -10.80 9.64
C ASP A 218 31.87 -11.34 9.87
N LYS A 219 31.13 -11.68 8.79
CA LYS A 219 29.76 -12.20 8.85
C LYS A 219 29.65 -13.70 8.63
N PHE A 220 30.75 -14.41 8.42
CA PHE A 220 30.76 -15.87 8.39
C PHE A 220 30.66 -16.42 9.81
N LYS A 221 29.62 -17.22 10.08
CA LYS A 221 29.45 -17.95 11.34
C LYS A 221 29.06 -19.39 11.06
N VAL A 222 29.70 -20.32 11.76
CA VAL A 222 29.38 -21.74 11.69
C VAL A 222 28.87 -22.19 13.05
N LYS A 223 27.75 -22.91 13.07
CA LYS A 223 27.17 -23.51 14.28
C LYS A 223 26.77 -24.96 14.02
N ILE A 224 26.91 -25.80 15.03
CA ILE A 224 26.37 -27.16 15.00
C ILE A 224 24.94 -27.09 15.54
N ILE A 225 23.96 -27.53 14.76
CA ILE A 225 22.55 -27.57 15.16
C ILE A 225 22.23 -28.92 15.81
N GLU A 226 22.75 -30.01 15.23
CA GLU A 226 22.50 -31.38 15.70
C GLU A 226 23.77 -32.23 15.59
N GLY A 227 24.02 -33.08 16.59
CA GLY A 227 25.23 -33.91 16.70
C GLY A 227 26.32 -33.29 17.59
N GLN A 228 27.17 -34.14 18.18
CA GLN A 228 28.34 -33.69 18.93
C GLN A 228 29.60 -33.87 18.07
N ALA A 229 30.20 -32.76 17.65
CA ALA A 229 31.48 -32.75 16.96
C ALA A 229 32.35 -31.61 17.46
N LYS A 230 33.67 -31.82 17.52
CA LYS A 230 34.63 -30.73 17.66
C LYS A 230 35.01 -30.25 16.27
N ILE A 231 34.61 -29.02 15.96
CA ILE A 231 35.02 -28.30 14.74
C ILE A 231 36.18 -27.35 15.08
N GLY A 232 37.16 -27.27 14.19
CA GLY A 232 38.21 -26.24 14.29
C GLY A 232 37.73 -24.86 13.85
N ALA A 233 38.64 -23.89 13.78
CA ALA A 233 38.34 -22.57 13.26
C ALA A 233 38.08 -22.62 11.75
N LEU A 234 37.08 -21.88 11.27
CA LEU A 234 36.81 -21.70 9.85
C LEU A 234 38.01 -20.99 9.21
N ASN A 235 38.69 -21.67 8.29
CA ASN A 235 39.81 -21.10 7.56
C ASN A 235 39.29 -20.42 6.29
N LEU A 236 39.41 -19.10 6.25
CA LEU A 236 38.98 -18.26 5.14
C LEU A 236 40.22 -17.77 4.35
N PRO A 237 40.13 -17.63 3.02
CA PRO A 237 41.22 -17.11 2.21
C PRO A 237 41.47 -15.62 2.49
N PRO A 238 42.58 -15.03 2.03
CA PRO A 238 42.81 -13.59 2.20
C PRO A 238 41.72 -12.78 1.49
N ALA A 239 41.08 -11.87 2.21
CA ALA A 239 40.04 -10.98 1.68
C ALA A 239 40.62 -9.66 1.15
N THR A 240 39.83 -8.98 0.34
CA THR A 240 40.13 -7.62 -0.15
C THR A 240 39.47 -6.58 0.75
N THR A 241 40.21 -5.55 1.15
CA THR A 241 39.65 -4.43 1.92
C THR A 241 38.90 -3.48 0.99
N VAL A 242 37.61 -3.27 1.27
CA VAL A 242 36.74 -2.34 0.55
C VAL A 242 36.14 -1.37 1.56
N ASP A 243 36.10 -0.08 1.22
CA ASP A 243 35.42 0.94 2.02
C ASP A 243 33.92 0.92 1.70
N ASP A 244 33.14 0.30 2.58
CA ASP A 244 31.71 0.10 2.40
C ASP A 244 30.94 1.35 2.89
N PRO A 245 30.04 1.94 2.09
CA PRO A 245 29.29 3.14 2.47
C PRO A 245 28.43 3.00 3.75
N LEU A 246 28.02 1.78 4.09
CA LEU A 246 27.18 1.48 5.26
C LEU A 246 28.01 1.03 6.47
N PHE A 247 29.11 0.32 6.25
CA PHE A 247 29.88 -0.34 7.32
C PHE A 247 31.34 0.13 7.47
N GLY A 248 31.78 1.08 6.65
CA GLY A 248 33.16 1.59 6.59
C GLY A 248 34.14 0.56 6.01
N LEU A 249 35.42 0.71 6.33
CA LEU A 249 36.48 -0.23 5.90
C LEU A 249 36.20 -1.66 6.37
N LYS A 250 35.89 -2.54 5.43
CA LYS A 250 35.58 -3.95 5.67
C LYS A 250 36.36 -4.87 4.75
N GLU A 251 36.68 -6.05 5.26
CA GLU A 251 37.27 -7.14 4.49
C GLU A 251 36.16 -7.94 3.82
N VAL A 252 36.20 -8.02 2.49
CA VAL A 252 35.16 -8.60 1.66
C VAL A 252 35.72 -9.58 0.63
N TYR A 253 34.89 -10.53 0.20
CA TYR A 253 35.18 -11.48 -0.88
C TYR A 253 34.35 -11.14 -2.12
N GLN A 254 35.02 -11.09 -3.27
CA GLN A 254 34.43 -10.90 -4.59
C GLN A 254 34.84 -12.07 -5.50
N GLY A 255 33.95 -12.49 -6.39
CA GLY A 255 34.16 -13.64 -7.27
C GLY A 255 34.11 -15.00 -6.54
N SER A 256 34.77 -16.01 -7.12
CA SER A 256 34.80 -17.36 -6.54
C SER A 256 35.86 -17.51 -5.46
N PHE A 257 35.50 -18.06 -4.30
CA PHE A 257 36.46 -18.40 -3.25
C PHE A 257 36.06 -19.68 -2.50
N GLN A 258 37.05 -20.27 -1.82
CA GLN A 258 36.90 -21.52 -1.07
C GLN A 258 37.28 -21.30 0.40
N ALA A 259 36.47 -21.82 1.33
CA ALA A 259 36.79 -21.86 2.76
C ALA A 259 36.81 -23.31 3.25
N THR A 260 37.65 -23.61 4.24
CA THR A 260 37.78 -24.96 4.78
C THR A 260 37.49 -25.00 6.28
N LEU A 261 36.75 -26.03 6.70
CA LEU A 261 36.45 -26.29 8.10
C LEU A 261 36.98 -27.68 8.48
N PRO A 262 38.04 -27.76 9.30
CA PRO A 262 38.55 -29.04 9.78
C PRO A 262 37.63 -29.61 10.87
N ILE A 263 37.23 -30.87 10.72
CA ILE A 263 36.45 -31.60 11.72
C ILE A 263 37.41 -32.57 12.44
N THR A 264 37.65 -32.37 13.73
CA THR A 264 38.65 -33.14 14.48
C THR A 264 38.09 -34.37 15.20
N GLU A 265 36.82 -34.32 15.64
CA GLU A 265 36.13 -35.47 16.25
C GLU A 265 34.64 -35.42 15.91
N ILE A 266 34.07 -36.55 15.46
CA ILE A 266 32.62 -36.73 15.25
C ILE A 266 32.16 -37.85 16.19
N THR A 267 31.27 -37.54 17.12
CA THR A 267 30.78 -38.49 18.14
C THR A 267 29.34 -38.96 17.85
N SER A 268 28.75 -38.56 16.72
CA SER A 268 27.34 -38.80 16.38
C SER A 268 27.16 -39.23 14.91
N ASP A 269 26.23 -40.15 14.65
CA ASP A 269 25.95 -40.74 13.32
C ASP A 269 25.47 -39.72 12.28
N ARG A 270 24.88 -38.61 12.74
CA ARG A 270 24.40 -37.49 11.91
C ARG A 270 24.90 -36.18 12.51
N LEU A 271 25.52 -35.35 11.67
CA LEU A 271 26.00 -34.02 12.04
C LEU A 271 25.35 -32.97 11.14
N SER A 272 24.62 -32.03 11.75
CA SER A 272 23.97 -30.92 11.05
C SER A 272 24.69 -29.61 11.35
N ILE A 273 25.25 -28.98 10.32
CA ILE A 273 26.06 -27.76 10.43
C ILE A 273 25.32 -26.60 9.74
N GLU A 274 25.07 -25.52 10.47
CA GLU A 274 24.56 -24.24 9.95
C GLU A 274 25.74 -23.34 9.56
N VAL A 275 25.79 -22.93 8.31
CA VAL A 275 26.69 -21.87 7.82
C VAL A 275 25.86 -20.62 7.58
N THR A 276 26.19 -19.54 8.29
CA THR A 276 25.59 -18.21 8.12
C THR A 276 26.59 -17.29 7.42
N TYR A 277 26.14 -16.58 6.38
CA TYR A 277 26.92 -15.56 5.68
C TYR A 277 26.02 -14.38 5.27
N GLN A 278 26.63 -13.23 4.95
CA GLN A 278 25.93 -12.03 4.53
C GLN A 278 26.73 -11.29 3.45
N GLY A 279 26.04 -10.79 2.43
CA GLY A 279 26.63 -9.99 1.36
C GLY A 279 25.74 -8.85 0.90
N CYS A 280 26.31 -7.97 0.09
CA CYS A 280 25.64 -6.80 -0.46
C CYS A 280 26.00 -6.61 -1.93
N SER A 281 25.12 -5.88 -2.65
CA SER A 281 25.46 -5.33 -3.96
C SER A 281 26.30 -4.06 -3.79
N VAL A 282 27.41 -3.97 -4.52
CA VAL A 282 28.33 -2.83 -4.50
C VAL A 282 27.69 -1.61 -5.17
N SER A 283 27.09 -1.76 -6.36
CA SER A 283 26.50 -0.62 -7.09
C SER A 283 25.22 -0.10 -6.45
N MET A 284 24.41 -0.97 -5.83
CA MET A 284 23.12 -0.59 -5.25
C MET A 284 23.18 -0.27 -3.77
N GLY A 285 24.26 -0.67 -3.07
CA GLY A 285 24.40 -0.44 -1.64
C GLY A 285 23.33 -1.14 -0.80
N VAL A 286 22.70 -2.19 -1.34
CA VAL A 286 21.66 -2.98 -0.67
C VAL A 286 22.27 -4.28 -0.18
N CYS A 287 22.02 -4.58 1.10
CA CYS A 287 22.52 -5.76 1.77
C CYS A 287 21.42 -6.80 1.93
N TYR A 288 21.74 -8.05 1.61
CA TYR A 288 20.84 -9.16 1.88
C TYR A 288 20.82 -9.47 3.38
N PRO A 289 19.69 -10.00 3.90
CA PRO A 289 19.65 -10.52 5.27
C PRO A 289 20.64 -11.68 5.44
N PRO A 290 21.15 -11.94 6.66
CA PRO A 290 22.03 -13.07 6.93
C PRO A 290 21.40 -14.39 6.49
N THR A 291 22.03 -15.04 5.51
CA THR A 291 21.54 -16.26 4.88
C THR A 291 22.12 -17.47 5.58
N LYS A 292 21.27 -18.46 5.86
CA LYS A 292 21.63 -19.69 6.58
C LYS A 292 21.52 -20.89 5.65
N LYS A 293 22.58 -21.68 5.54
CA LYS A 293 22.58 -22.96 4.82
C LYS A 293 22.89 -24.09 5.80
N VAL A 294 22.02 -25.10 5.83
CA VAL A 294 22.17 -26.28 6.69
C VAL A 294 22.73 -27.43 5.88
N ILE A 295 23.78 -28.08 6.40
CA ILE A 295 24.50 -29.17 5.75
C ILE A 295 24.40 -30.39 6.66
N ILE A 296 23.98 -31.51 6.10
CA ILE A 296 23.87 -32.78 6.81
C ILE A 296 25.02 -33.68 6.38
N VAL A 297 25.86 -34.07 7.32
CA VAL A 297 26.98 -35.01 7.12
C VAL A 297 26.61 -36.34 7.79
N ASN A 298 26.59 -37.42 7.02
CA ASN A 298 26.40 -38.79 7.50
C ASN A 298 27.74 -39.53 7.47
N GLN A 299 27.98 -40.39 8.46
CA GLN A 299 29.23 -41.15 8.59
C GLN A 299 29.50 -42.11 7.41
N ASP A 300 28.44 -42.58 6.73
CA ASP A 300 28.52 -43.52 5.61
C ASP A 300 28.85 -42.86 4.24
N SER A 301 29.01 -41.54 4.18
CA SER A 301 29.30 -40.83 2.91
C SER A 301 30.80 -40.76 2.57
N ILE A 302 31.64 -41.49 3.30
CA ILE A 302 33.10 -41.51 3.16
C ILE A 302 33.54 -42.89 2.64
N ASP A 303 33.00 -43.30 1.50
CA ASP A 303 33.72 -44.09 0.51
C ASP A 303 32.86 -44.23 -0.76
N THR A 304 33.55 -44.17 -1.91
CA THR A 304 33.08 -44.50 -3.27
C THR A 304 32.57 -43.34 -4.15
N THR A 305 33.39 -43.06 -5.15
CA THR A 305 33.06 -42.48 -6.45
C THR A 305 31.79 -43.10 -7.04
N ALA A 306 30.74 -42.31 -7.25
CA ALA A 306 29.61 -42.70 -8.10
C ALA A 306 29.15 -41.50 -8.95
N GLN A 307 29.62 -41.48 -10.20
CA GLN A 307 28.87 -40.92 -11.32
C GLN A 307 27.69 -41.85 -11.66
N ILE A 308 26.80 -41.35 -12.54
CA ILE A 308 25.71 -42.02 -13.31
C ILE A 308 24.33 -41.77 -12.67
N THR A 309 23.30 -41.20 -13.32
CA THR A 309 23.04 -40.69 -14.69
C THR A 309 21.68 -40.00 -14.66
N SER A 310 21.52 -38.87 -15.35
CA SER A 310 20.23 -38.48 -15.93
C SER A 310 20.07 -39.19 -17.28
N PRO A 311 18.92 -39.80 -17.60
CA PRO A 311 18.58 -40.13 -18.97
C PRO A 311 18.11 -38.86 -19.70
N ALA A 312 18.80 -38.52 -20.78
CA ALA A 312 18.32 -37.62 -21.81
C ALA A 312 17.61 -38.41 -22.92
N ALA A 313 16.42 -37.96 -23.36
CA ALA A 313 16.05 -37.90 -24.78
C ALA A 313 14.68 -37.22 -24.99
N ASN A 314 14.76 -36.00 -25.55
CA ASN A 314 13.97 -35.43 -26.66
C ASN A 314 12.43 -35.58 -26.69
N SER A 315 11.71 -34.44 -26.62
CA SER A 315 11.18 -33.71 -27.81
C SER A 315 10.21 -32.58 -27.43
N SER A 316 10.35 -31.45 -28.15
CA SER A 316 9.37 -30.38 -28.39
C SER A 316 8.84 -29.54 -27.21
N VAL A 317 9.57 -28.45 -26.93
CA VAL A 317 9.04 -27.24 -26.28
C VAL A 317 8.25 -26.44 -27.32
N ILE A 318 6.98 -26.16 -27.04
CA ILE A 318 6.24 -25.01 -27.59
C ILE A 318 6.35 -23.91 -26.53
N PRO A 319 6.94 -22.74 -26.82
CA PRO A 319 7.03 -21.66 -25.85
C PRO A 319 5.70 -20.89 -25.83
N ALA A 320 4.96 -21.00 -24.72
CA ALA A 320 3.93 -20.04 -24.38
C ALA A 320 4.57 -18.95 -23.50
N THR A 321 4.79 -17.81 -24.13
CA THR A 321 5.27 -16.57 -23.53
C THR A 321 4.14 -15.95 -22.71
N THR A 322 4.32 -15.83 -21.39
CA THR A 322 3.49 -14.94 -20.56
C THR A 322 4.38 -14.06 -19.69
N THR A 323 4.38 -12.80 -20.09
CA THR A 323 4.92 -11.58 -19.50
C THR A 323 4.49 -11.43 -18.02
N PRO A 324 5.37 -10.93 -17.13
CA PRO A 324 4.97 -10.56 -15.77
C PRO A 324 4.06 -9.32 -15.83
N GLN A 325 2.80 -9.46 -15.44
CA GLN A 325 1.88 -8.34 -15.22
C GLN A 325 1.80 -8.07 -13.72
N ASN A 326 2.02 -6.79 -13.38
CA ASN A 326 2.01 -6.23 -12.04
C ASN A 326 0.67 -6.47 -11.33
N SER A 327 0.72 -7.15 -10.18
CA SER A 327 -0.38 -7.29 -9.22
C SER A 327 -0.58 -5.99 -8.45
N ASP A 328 -1.80 -5.44 -8.48
CA ASP A 328 -2.22 -4.31 -7.65
C ASP A 328 -2.11 -4.69 -6.17
N LEU A 329 -1.22 -4.01 -5.44
CA LEU A 329 -1.03 -4.21 -3.99
C LEU A 329 -2.10 -3.42 -3.22
N SER A 330 -2.45 -3.86 -2.01
CA SER A 330 -3.23 -3.03 -1.06
C SER A 330 -2.53 -1.69 -0.83
N GLU A 331 -3.28 -0.59 -0.63
CA GLU A 331 -2.70 0.73 -0.37
C GLU A 331 -1.69 0.73 0.79
N THR A 332 -1.90 -0.14 1.79
CA THR A 332 -0.99 -0.31 2.93
C THR A 332 0.31 -1.03 2.53
N ASP A 333 0.22 -1.95 1.58
CA ASP A 333 1.35 -2.73 1.04
C ASP A 333 2.16 -1.91 0.02
N HIS A 334 1.50 -1.07 -0.78
CA HIS A 334 2.16 -0.06 -1.62
C HIS A 334 2.99 0.92 -0.79
N ILE A 335 2.45 1.41 0.33
CA ILE A 335 3.19 2.27 1.27
C ILE A 335 4.39 1.49 1.81
N THR A 336 4.19 0.27 2.30
CA THR A 336 5.26 -0.58 2.84
C THR A 336 6.37 -0.84 1.82
N ASN A 337 6.02 -1.10 0.55
CA ASN A 337 6.97 -1.37 -0.51
C ASN A 337 7.74 -0.10 -0.94
N THR A 338 7.05 1.05 -0.98
CA THR A 338 7.68 2.36 -1.22
C THR A 338 8.63 2.75 -0.10
N LEU A 339 8.34 2.35 1.14
CA LEU A 339 9.23 2.59 2.29
C LEU A 339 10.43 1.63 2.32
N LYS A 340 10.31 0.40 1.80
CA LYS A 340 11.40 -0.59 1.74
C LYS A 340 12.55 -0.20 0.82
N ASN A 341 12.26 0.47 -0.30
CA ASN A 341 13.25 0.72 -1.35
C ASN A 341 13.86 2.15 -1.33
N ASN A 342 13.51 2.99 -0.36
CA ASN A 342 13.86 4.41 -0.35
C ASN A 342 14.81 4.82 0.77
N THR A 343 15.59 5.88 0.53
CA THR A 343 16.52 6.45 1.51
C THR A 343 15.77 7.10 2.68
N LEU A 344 16.41 7.12 3.86
CA LEU A 344 15.87 7.63 5.12
C LEU A 344 15.25 9.04 5.01
N TRP A 345 15.82 9.92 4.18
CA TRP A 345 15.30 11.27 3.93
C TRP A 345 13.98 11.28 3.15
N ILE A 346 13.81 10.39 2.18
CA ILE A 346 12.56 10.24 1.41
C ILE A 346 11.47 9.66 2.31
N ILE A 347 11.82 8.75 3.21
CA ILE A 347 10.90 8.21 4.22
C ILE A 347 10.39 9.36 5.10
N ILE A 348 11.29 10.15 5.71
CA ILE A 348 10.95 11.31 6.54
C ILE A 348 10.10 12.32 5.76
N GLY A 349 10.47 12.63 4.52
CA GLY A 349 9.72 13.54 3.65
C GLY A 349 8.30 13.04 3.36
N THR A 350 8.15 11.76 3.05
CA THR A 350 6.86 11.11 2.80
C THR A 350 5.97 11.13 4.04
N PHE A 351 6.51 10.80 5.22
CA PHE A 351 5.78 10.89 6.49
C PHE A 351 5.35 12.32 6.83
N PHE A 352 6.19 13.31 6.54
CA PHE A 352 5.84 14.71 6.72
C PHE A 352 4.67 15.13 5.81
N VAL A 353 4.69 14.71 4.55
CA VAL A 353 3.60 14.97 3.59
C VAL A 353 2.30 14.25 4.02
N PHE A 354 2.39 13.00 4.48
CA PHE A 354 1.24 12.30 5.06
C PHE A 354 0.70 13.03 6.29
N GLY A 355 1.56 13.52 7.17
CA GLY A 355 1.15 14.36 8.30
C GLY A 355 0.37 15.61 7.86
N LEU A 356 0.83 16.26 6.80
CA LEU A 356 0.16 17.43 6.24
C LEU A 356 -1.21 17.08 5.63
N LEU A 357 -1.31 15.97 4.89
CA LEU A 357 -2.58 15.45 4.38
C LEU A 357 -3.55 15.09 5.52
N LEU A 358 -3.04 14.48 6.58
CA LEU A 358 -3.84 14.07 7.74
C LEU A 358 -4.30 15.24 8.60
N SER A 359 -3.67 16.41 8.50
CA SER A 359 -4.17 17.64 9.13
C SER A 359 -5.58 18.02 8.63
N PHE A 360 -5.97 17.55 7.44
CA PHE A 360 -7.31 17.75 6.89
C PHE A 360 -8.34 16.72 7.40
N THR A 361 -7.98 15.87 8.34
CA THR A 361 -8.90 14.87 8.90
C THR A 361 -9.86 15.47 9.93
N PRO A 362 -11.07 14.91 10.08
CA PRO A 362 -12.07 15.42 11.01
C PRO A 362 -11.66 15.41 12.49
N CYS A 363 -10.59 14.69 12.86
CA CYS A 363 -10.06 14.69 14.22
C CYS A 363 -9.19 15.90 14.58
N VAL A 364 -8.52 16.50 13.59
CA VAL A 364 -7.57 17.59 13.82
C VAL A 364 -8.28 18.95 13.74
N PHE A 365 -9.33 19.04 12.93
CA PHE A 365 -10.15 20.24 12.79
C PHE A 365 -10.74 20.78 14.12
N PRO A 366 -11.29 19.95 15.03
CA PRO A 366 -11.78 20.38 16.35
C PRO A 366 -10.71 21.05 17.22
N MET A 367 -9.43 20.81 16.94
CA MET A 367 -8.32 21.40 17.70
C MET A 367 -8.07 22.87 17.35
N ILE A 368 -8.40 23.29 16.12
CA ILE A 368 -8.22 24.67 15.66
C ILE A 368 -9.02 25.66 16.54
N PRO A 369 -10.33 25.43 16.82
CA PRO A 369 -11.09 26.26 17.77
C PRO A 369 -10.56 26.23 19.21
N ILE A 370 -10.01 25.11 19.68
CA ILE A 370 -9.44 24.99 21.03
C ILE A 370 -8.19 25.87 21.13
N LEU A 371 -7.27 25.75 20.18
CA LEU A 371 -6.05 26.55 20.12
C LEU A 371 -6.38 28.04 19.92
N SER A 372 -7.34 28.35 19.05
CA SER A 372 -7.83 29.72 18.85
C SER A 372 -8.46 30.30 20.11
N SER A 373 -9.28 29.54 20.86
CA SER A 373 -9.90 30.04 22.10
C SER A 373 -8.89 30.23 23.23
N ILE A 374 -7.89 29.36 23.33
CA ILE A 374 -6.77 29.50 24.29
C ILE A 374 -5.90 30.72 23.95
N ILE A 375 -5.59 30.93 22.67
CA ILE A 375 -4.76 32.07 22.22
C ILE A 375 -5.56 33.38 22.33
N VAL A 376 -6.79 33.43 21.83
CA VAL A 376 -7.63 34.65 21.80
C VAL A 376 -8.16 35.01 23.19
N GLY A 377 -8.37 34.04 24.07
CA GLY A 377 -8.82 34.25 25.46
C GLY A 377 -7.83 35.00 26.36
N GLN A 378 -6.60 35.27 25.90
CA GLN A 378 -5.55 35.96 26.68
C GLN A 378 -5.59 37.50 26.59
N GLY A 379 -6.56 38.10 25.91
CA GLY A 379 -6.80 39.55 25.96
C GLY A 379 -5.78 40.42 25.19
N HIS A 380 -5.93 41.75 25.30
CA HIS A 380 -5.39 42.79 24.40
C HIS A 380 -3.84 42.91 24.23
N HIS A 381 -3.02 42.01 24.78
CA HIS A 381 -1.55 42.00 24.64
C HIS A 381 -0.99 40.81 23.85
N LEU A 382 -1.76 40.30 22.88
CA LEU A 382 -1.32 39.23 22.00
C LEU A 382 -0.35 39.75 20.93
N THR A 383 0.95 39.48 21.11
CA THR A 383 1.94 39.62 20.04
C THR A 383 1.96 38.35 19.19
N THR A 384 2.10 38.49 17.87
CA THR A 384 2.23 37.36 16.93
C THR A 384 3.33 36.37 17.33
N ARG A 385 4.43 36.88 17.91
CA ARG A 385 5.53 36.06 18.44
C ARG A 385 5.08 35.13 19.57
N ARG A 386 4.20 35.59 20.46
CA ARG A 386 3.68 34.77 21.57
C ARG A 386 2.72 33.70 21.06
N ALA A 387 1.86 34.02 20.10
CA ALA A 387 0.99 33.04 19.44
C ALA A 387 1.78 31.94 18.70
N PHE A 388 2.88 32.32 18.03
CA PHE A 388 3.81 31.36 17.42
C PHE A 388 4.45 30.43 18.45
N ILE A 389 5.02 30.98 19.53
CA ILE A 389 5.69 30.18 20.57
C ILE A 389 4.71 29.20 21.21
N MET A 390 3.48 29.63 21.52
CA MET A 390 2.47 28.74 22.10
C MET A 390 2.08 27.63 21.12
N SER A 391 1.85 27.95 19.83
CA SER A 391 1.53 26.96 18.81
C SER A 391 2.69 25.98 18.57
N LEU A 392 3.93 26.46 18.61
CA LEU A 392 5.13 25.64 18.47
C LEU A 392 5.27 24.67 19.64
N VAL A 393 5.10 25.14 20.88
CA VAL A 393 5.19 24.31 22.09
C VAL A 393 4.10 23.25 22.11
N TYR A 394 2.89 23.61 21.67
CA TYR A 394 1.79 22.66 21.49
C TYR A 394 2.17 21.51 20.53
N VAL A 395 2.66 21.86 19.33
CA VAL A 395 3.04 20.88 18.31
C VAL A 395 4.24 20.05 18.77
N LEU A 396 5.22 20.64 19.44
CA LEU A 396 6.42 19.94 19.91
C LEU A 396 6.06 18.92 21.01
N ALA A 397 5.14 19.26 21.92
CA ALA A 397 4.63 18.30 22.91
C ALA A 397 3.87 17.13 22.24
N MET A 398 3.07 17.41 21.21
CA MET A 398 2.39 16.39 20.42
C MET A 398 3.39 15.50 19.68
N ALA A 399 4.41 16.09 19.06
CA ALA A 399 5.48 15.40 18.32
C ALA A 399 6.30 14.48 19.23
N LEU A 400 6.66 14.93 20.43
CA LEU A 400 7.35 14.09 21.41
C LEU A 400 6.51 12.87 21.81
N THR A 401 5.20 13.03 21.95
CA THR A 401 4.28 11.94 22.31
C THR A 401 4.22 10.88 21.21
N TYR A 402 4.10 11.29 19.95
CA TYR A 402 4.11 10.35 18.82
C TYR A 402 5.50 9.77 18.56
N THR A 403 6.57 10.51 18.80
CA THR A 403 7.94 9.98 18.75
C THR A 403 8.10 8.84 19.75
N PHE A 404 7.63 9.04 20.99
CA PHE A 404 7.66 8.01 22.01
C PHE A 404 6.85 6.78 21.58
N ALA A 405 5.64 6.97 21.05
CA ALA A 405 4.85 5.88 20.50
C ALA A 405 5.57 5.13 19.36
N GLY A 406 6.31 5.85 18.50
CA GLY A 406 7.07 5.28 17.38
C GLY A 406 8.31 4.50 17.82
N VAL A 407 9.01 4.99 18.84
CA VAL A 407 10.12 4.26 19.47
C VAL A 407 9.61 2.98 20.12
N LEU A 408 8.53 3.06 20.90
CA LEU A 408 7.90 1.88 21.48
C LEU A 408 7.46 0.90 20.39
N ALA A 409 6.96 1.41 19.27
CA ALA A 409 6.58 0.56 18.16
C ALA A 409 7.72 -0.20 17.50
N GLY A 410 8.85 0.47 17.25
CA GLY A 410 10.05 -0.19 16.75
C GLY A 410 10.63 -1.21 17.73
N MET A 411 10.43 -1.00 19.04
CA MET A 411 10.89 -1.94 20.07
C MET A 411 9.95 -3.13 20.29
N PHE A 412 8.62 -2.94 20.24
CA PHE A 412 7.64 -3.96 20.61
C PHE A 412 7.17 -4.85 19.45
N GLY A 413 7.44 -4.49 18.19
CA GLY A 413 7.26 -5.39 17.04
C GLY A 413 5.82 -5.92 16.84
N GLN A 414 5.70 -7.03 16.11
CA GLN A 414 4.54 -7.57 15.35
C GLN A 414 3.15 -7.73 16.04
N ASN A 415 2.89 -7.22 17.25
CA ASN A 415 1.64 -7.42 17.98
C ASN A 415 0.87 -6.15 18.40
N LEU A 416 1.38 -4.96 18.08
CA LEU A 416 0.72 -3.72 18.48
C LEU A 416 -0.66 -3.55 17.82
N GLN A 417 -0.79 -3.95 16.55
CA GLN A 417 -2.04 -3.84 15.82
C GLN A 417 -3.16 -4.72 16.41
N ALA A 418 -2.86 -5.97 16.78
CA ALA A 418 -3.82 -6.85 17.45
C ALA A 418 -4.26 -6.29 18.82
N THR A 419 -3.32 -5.69 19.56
CA THR A 419 -3.62 -5.08 20.87
C THR A 419 -4.55 -3.87 20.74
N PHE A 420 -4.30 -2.98 19.76
CA PHE A 420 -5.17 -1.82 19.51
C PHE A 420 -6.56 -2.18 19.00
N GLN A 421 -6.75 -3.39 18.49
CA GLN A 421 -8.03 -3.89 18.01
C GLN A 421 -8.83 -4.66 19.07
N ASN A 422 -8.33 -4.70 20.32
CA ASN A 422 -9.09 -5.28 21.43
C ASN A 422 -10.44 -4.57 21.61
N PRO A 423 -11.55 -5.33 21.76
CA PRO A 423 -12.89 -4.76 21.92
C PRO A 423 -13.02 -3.71 23.02
N TRP A 424 -12.29 -3.87 24.12
CA TRP A 424 -12.31 -2.93 25.24
C TRP A 424 -11.68 -1.58 24.88
N ILE A 425 -10.58 -1.60 24.10
CA ILE A 425 -9.86 -0.40 23.67
C ILE A 425 -10.70 0.39 22.66
N ILE A 426 -11.21 -0.29 21.63
CA ILE A 426 -12.10 0.34 20.64
C ILE A 426 -13.37 0.89 21.31
N GLY A 427 -13.98 0.13 22.23
CA GLY A 427 -15.15 0.58 22.99
C GLY A 427 -14.87 1.84 23.81
N THR A 428 -13.72 1.89 24.49
CA THR A 428 -13.30 3.06 25.28
C THR A 428 -13.09 4.30 24.39
N PHE A 429 -12.40 4.16 23.25
CA PHE A 429 -12.17 5.29 22.34
C PHE A 429 -13.46 5.76 21.65
N SER A 430 -14.32 4.83 21.23
CA SER A 430 -15.62 5.16 20.65
C SER A 430 -16.50 5.91 21.66
N PHE A 431 -16.47 5.51 22.94
CA PHE A 431 -17.17 6.22 24.01
C PHE A 431 -16.61 7.63 24.24
N ILE A 432 -15.28 7.79 24.26
CA ILE A 432 -14.64 9.11 24.36
C ILE A 432 -15.04 10.01 23.19
N PHE A 433 -15.11 9.48 21.98
CA PHE A 433 -15.57 10.22 20.80
C PHE A 433 -17.03 10.64 20.90
N ILE A 434 -17.93 9.76 21.34
CA ILE A 434 -19.34 10.13 21.59
C ILE A 434 -19.42 11.25 22.63
N LEU A 435 -18.65 11.17 23.72
CA LEU A 435 -18.59 12.24 24.72
C LEU A 435 -18.07 13.57 24.14
N LEU A 436 -17.01 13.54 23.33
CA LEU A 436 -16.48 14.75 22.72
C LEU A 436 -17.49 15.38 21.74
N ALA A 437 -18.17 14.56 20.95
CA ALA A 437 -19.22 15.00 20.04
C ALA A 437 -20.40 15.65 20.78
N LEU A 438 -20.87 15.03 21.88
CA LEU A 438 -21.93 15.59 22.73
C LEU A 438 -21.54 16.95 23.33
N SER A 439 -20.25 17.13 23.66
CA SER A 439 -19.74 18.44 24.08
C SER A 439 -19.75 19.47 22.95
N MET A 440 -19.45 19.06 21.71
CA MET A 440 -19.53 19.94 20.53
C MET A 440 -20.97 20.37 20.19
N PHE A 441 -21.97 19.51 20.45
CA PHE A 441 -23.39 19.87 20.32
C PHE A 441 -23.89 20.82 21.43
N GLY A 442 -23.06 21.10 22.44
CA GLY A 442 -23.41 21.99 23.54
C GLY A 442 -24.38 21.38 24.56
N PHE A 443 -24.60 20.05 24.54
CA PHE A 443 -25.42 19.36 25.55
C PHE A 443 -24.82 19.49 26.96
N TYR A 444 -23.50 19.50 27.03
CA TYR A 444 -22.74 19.90 28.21
C TYR A 444 -21.42 20.54 27.77
N GLU A 445 -21.06 21.66 28.38
CA GLU A 445 -19.68 22.11 28.36
C GLU A 445 -18.93 21.30 29.43
N LEU A 446 -17.77 20.70 29.10
CA LEU A 446 -16.85 20.17 30.12
C LEU A 446 -16.30 21.34 30.95
N GLN A 447 -17.15 21.94 31.78
CA GLN A 447 -16.74 22.89 32.79
C GLN A 447 -16.24 22.09 33.98
N LEU A 448 -14.98 22.31 34.35
CA LEU A 448 -14.40 21.76 35.58
C LEU A 448 -15.33 22.07 36.76
N PRO A 449 -15.59 21.11 37.69
CA PRO A 449 -16.46 21.34 38.84
C PRO A 449 -16.07 22.64 39.54
N ALA A 450 -17.03 23.50 39.92
CA ALA A 450 -16.74 24.86 40.42
C ALA A 450 -15.70 24.92 41.55
N ARG A 451 -15.58 23.84 42.36
CA ARG A 451 -14.54 23.68 43.39
C ARG A 451 -13.14 23.45 42.83
N LEU A 452 -13.01 22.67 41.76
CA LEU A 452 -11.76 22.45 41.04
C LEU A 452 -11.40 23.66 40.19
N GLN A 453 -12.40 24.24 39.51
CA GLN A 453 -12.25 25.45 38.73
C GLN A 453 -11.72 26.56 39.62
N SER A 454 -12.40 26.94 40.71
CA SER A 454 -11.94 27.99 41.64
C SER A 454 -10.56 27.73 42.26
N LYS A 455 -10.19 26.46 42.53
CA LYS A 455 -8.86 26.10 43.04
C LYS A 455 -7.80 26.26 41.94
N LEU A 456 -8.10 25.84 40.71
CA LEU A 456 -7.25 26.07 39.53
C LEU A 456 -7.18 27.55 39.17
N THR A 457 -8.27 28.33 39.22
CA THR A 457 -8.26 29.77 38.96
C THR A 457 -7.49 30.51 40.04
N ARG A 458 -7.48 30.04 41.29
CA ARG A 458 -6.65 30.63 42.36
C ARG A 458 -5.17 30.35 42.14
N ILE A 459 -4.81 29.13 41.74
CA ILE A 459 -3.44 28.75 41.34
C ILE A 459 -3.03 29.49 40.04
N SER A 460 -3.96 29.63 39.10
CA SER A 460 -3.79 30.30 37.80
C SER A 460 -3.89 31.83 37.87
N ASN A 461 -4.36 32.42 38.97
CA ASN A 461 -4.23 33.85 39.26
C ASN A 461 -2.89 34.16 39.95
N GLN A 462 -2.33 33.18 40.67
CA GLN A 462 -0.98 33.30 41.23
C GLN A 462 0.12 33.06 40.19
N GLN A 463 -0.18 32.28 39.14
CA GLN A 463 0.64 32.19 37.94
C GLN A 463 0.17 33.21 36.91
N LYS A 464 1.03 34.16 36.48
CA LYS A 464 0.70 35.07 35.38
C LYS A 464 0.20 34.26 34.17
N GLY A 465 -1.03 34.53 33.73
CA GLY A 465 -1.76 33.71 32.76
C GLY A 465 -0.97 33.35 31.49
N GLY A 466 -1.11 32.09 31.07
CA GLY A 466 -0.59 31.60 29.80
C GLY A 466 0.82 31.02 29.85
N THR A 467 1.04 30.00 30.68
CA THR A 467 2.31 29.27 30.75
C THR A 467 2.43 28.27 29.59
N LEU A 468 3.61 28.21 28.97
CA LEU A 468 3.96 27.20 27.97
C LEU A 468 3.63 25.77 28.45
N THR A 469 3.70 25.56 29.77
CA THR A 469 3.37 24.29 30.44
C THR A 469 1.92 23.86 30.23
N GLY A 470 0.95 24.76 30.33
CA GLY A 470 -0.46 24.41 30.12
C GLY A 470 -0.75 24.01 28.66
N VAL A 471 -0.08 24.68 27.72
CA VAL A 471 -0.17 24.38 26.29
C VAL A 471 0.52 23.06 25.94
N ALA A 472 1.66 22.76 26.57
CA ALA A 472 2.35 21.48 26.41
C ALA A 472 1.52 20.29 26.93
N VAL A 473 0.89 20.42 28.10
CA VAL A 473 0.01 19.37 28.66
C VAL A 473 -1.19 19.13 27.74
N MET A 474 -1.81 20.20 27.23
CA MET A 474 -2.90 20.05 26.26
C MET A 474 -2.42 19.40 24.95
N GLY A 475 -1.22 19.71 24.47
CA GLY A 475 -0.61 19.04 23.31
C GLY A 475 -0.42 17.53 23.51
N PHE A 476 0.06 17.12 24.68
CA PHE A 476 0.20 15.71 25.05
C PHE A 476 -1.16 14.98 25.09
N LEU A 477 -2.15 15.55 25.78
CA LEU A 477 -3.50 14.97 25.86
C LEU A 477 -4.15 14.86 24.48
N SER A 478 -3.91 15.85 23.62
CA SER A 478 -4.42 15.88 22.27
C SER A 478 -3.82 14.80 21.37
N ALA A 479 -2.52 14.50 21.51
CA ALA A 479 -1.89 13.37 20.81
C ALA A 479 -2.57 12.03 21.16
N LEU A 480 -2.96 11.86 22.44
CA LEU A 480 -3.64 10.65 22.91
C LEU A 480 -5.04 10.50 22.29
N ILE A 481 -5.77 11.61 22.13
CA ILE A 481 -7.13 11.65 21.58
C ILE A 481 -7.12 11.47 20.06
N VAL A 482 -6.10 11.99 19.35
CA VAL A 482 -5.99 11.91 17.89
C VAL A 482 -5.45 10.54 17.43
N GLY A 483 -4.78 9.78 18.31
CA GLY A 483 -4.24 8.46 18.00
C GLY A 483 -5.21 7.48 17.30
N PRO A 484 -6.44 7.27 17.79
CA PRO A 484 -7.39 6.31 17.22
C PRO A 484 -7.81 6.61 15.77
N CYS A 485 -7.89 7.88 15.38
CA CYS A 485 -8.25 8.25 14.01
C CYS A 485 -7.08 8.31 13.04
N MET A 486 -5.84 8.21 13.55
CA MET A 486 -4.63 8.04 12.75
C MET A 486 -4.24 6.55 12.60
N ALA A 487 -5.07 5.63 13.10
CA ALA A 487 -4.75 4.20 13.14
C ALA A 487 -4.44 3.57 11.76
N PRO A 488 -5.14 3.87 10.64
CA PRO A 488 -4.83 3.24 9.36
C PRO A 488 -3.46 3.66 8.77
N PRO A 489 -3.11 4.96 8.66
CA PRO A 489 -1.77 5.38 8.23
C PRO A 489 -0.67 4.91 9.20
N LEU A 490 -0.95 4.91 10.51
CA LEU A 490 -0.01 4.40 11.50
C LEU A 490 0.18 2.90 11.36
N ALA A 491 -0.85 2.10 11.03
CA ALA A 491 -0.70 0.65 10.88
C ALA A 491 0.34 0.28 9.81
N GLY A 492 0.26 0.88 8.61
CA GLY A 492 1.27 0.66 7.56
C GLY A 492 2.68 1.07 7.99
N ALA A 493 2.80 2.21 8.68
CA ALA A 493 4.06 2.67 9.25
C ALA A 493 4.62 1.70 10.30
N LEU A 494 3.76 1.25 11.22
CA LEU A 494 4.09 0.34 12.32
C LEU A 494 4.47 -1.04 11.81
N ILE A 495 3.84 -1.53 10.74
CA ILE A 495 4.20 -2.80 10.10
C ILE A 495 5.61 -2.69 9.51
N TYR A 496 5.90 -1.62 8.77
CA TYR A 496 7.24 -1.39 8.22
C TYR A 496 8.30 -1.23 9.32
N ILE A 497 8.06 -0.37 10.31
CA ILE A 497 8.95 -0.13 11.46
C ILE A 497 9.14 -1.41 12.29
N GLY A 498 8.08 -2.20 12.45
CA GLY A 498 8.10 -3.47 13.18
C GLY A 498 8.85 -4.58 12.42
N GLN A 499 8.89 -4.53 11.08
CA GLN A 499 9.70 -5.42 10.26
C GLN A 499 11.19 -5.04 10.29
N THR A 500 11.51 -3.75 10.33
CA THR A 500 12.91 -3.28 10.39
C THR A 500 13.51 -3.36 11.79
N GLY A 501 12.67 -3.29 12.84
CA GLY A 501 13.11 -3.34 14.24
C GLY A 501 13.92 -2.11 14.68
N ASP A 502 13.92 -1.04 13.89
CA ASP A 502 14.69 0.17 14.15
C ASP A 502 13.83 1.21 14.90
N ALA A 503 14.04 1.30 16.20
CA ALA A 503 13.37 2.25 17.08
C ALA A 503 13.69 3.72 16.74
N PHE A 504 14.87 4.01 16.21
CA PHE A 504 15.27 5.37 15.83
C PHE A 504 14.53 5.81 14.56
N LEU A 505 14.43 4.93 13.57
CA LEU A 505 13.65 5.16 12.36
C LEU A 505 12.17 5.38 12.68
N GLY A 506 11.59 4.55 13.56
CA GLY A 506 10.21 4.69 14.00
C GLY A 506 9.94 6.01 14.75
N GLY A 507 10.86 6.42 15.62
CA GLY A 507 10.78 7.70 16.30
C GLY A 507 10.83 8.90 15.35
N MET A 508 11.79 8.94 14.43
CA MET A 508 11.94 10.04 13.47
C MET A 508 10.78 10.13 12.48
N ALA A 509 10.26 9.00 12.00
CA ALA A 509 9.13 8.96 11.09
C ALA A 509 7.87 9.57 11.72
N LEU A 510 7.51 9.15 12.95
CA LEU A 510 6.33 9.70 13.65
C LEU A 510 6.54 11.14 14.13
N PHE A 511 7.77 11.54 14.44
CA PHE A 511 8.11 12.95 14.69
C PHE A 511 7.83 13.82 13.47
N ALA A 512 8.31 13.40 12.29
CA ALA A 512 8.13 14.12 11.04
C ALA A 512 6.65 14.23 10.64
N MET A 513 5.90 13.15 10.81
CA MET A 513 4.45 13.14 10.60
C MET A 513 3.72 14.13 11.53
N SER A 514 4.05 14.14 12.82
CA SER A 514 3.45 15.07 13.78
C SER A 514 3.78 16.53 13.45
N MET A 515 5.02 16.81 13.03
CA MET A 515 5.44 18.13 12.57
C MET A 515 4.68 18.56 11.30
N GLY A 516 4.44 17.64 10.35
CA GLY A 516 3.63 17.89 9.16
C GLY A 516 2.19 18.27 9.48
N MET A 517 1.57 17.54 10.41
CA MET A 517 0.20 17.82 10.87
C MET A 517 0.10 19.12 11.69
N GLY A 518 1.13 19.45 12.45
CA GLY A 518 1.22 20.65 13.27
C GLY A 518 1.50 21.93 12.46
N LEU A 519 2.04 21.82 11.25
CA LEU A 519 2.37 22.98 10.41
C LEU A 519 1.13 23.84 10.09
N PRO A 520 -0.01 23.29 9.61
CA PRO A 520 -1.25 24.05 9.46
C PRO A 520 -1.72 24.71 10.76
N LEU A 521 -1.61 24.03 11.90
CA LEU A 521 -1.99 24.58 13.20
C LEU A 521 -1.11 25.77 13.60
N ILE A 522 0.18 25.73 13.31
CA ILE A 522 1.11 26.85 13.56
C ILE A 522 0.76 28.04 12.67
N ILE A 523 0.50 27.81 11.38
CA ILE A 523 0.12 28.86 10.41
C ILE A 523 -1.19 29.53 10.85
N ILE A 524 -2.19 28.72 11.20
CA ILE A 524 -3.50 29.19 11.61
C ILE A 524 -3.42 29.88 12.98
N GLY A 525 -2.69 29.30 13.94
CA GLY A 525 -2.48 29.85 15.28
C GLY A 525 -1.76 31.20 15.25
N THR A 526 -0.74 31.35 14.41
CA THR A 526 -0.05 32.65 14.21
C THR A 526 -0.89 33.69 13.47
N SER A 527 -1.72 33.26 12.50
CA SER A 527 -2.58 34.15 11.71
C SER A 527 -3.90 34.50 12.42
N SER A 528 -4.31 33.71 13.41
CA SER A 528 -5.59 33.81 14.11
C SER A 528 -5.82 35.16 14.80
N ALA A 529 -4.75 35.82 15.26
CA ALA A 529 -4.83 37.13 15.92
C ALA A 529 -5.27 38.28 15.00
N LYS A 530 -5.17 38.12 13.67
CA LYS A 530 -5.44 39.20 12.70
C LYS A 530 -6.56 38.88 11.70
N LEU A 531 -6.83 37.60 11.43
CA LEU A 531 -7.71 37.19 10.32
C LEU A 531 -9.03 36.53 10.76
N MET A 532 -9.14 36.01 11.99
CA MET A 532 -10.34 35.26 12.38
C MET A 532 -11.45 36.17 12.94
N PRO A 533 -12.70 36.04 12.44
CA PRO A 533 -13.86 36.64 13.09
C PRO A 533 -14.03 36.03 14.50
N ARG A 534 -14.50 36.83 15.45
CA ARG A 534 -14.80 36.35 16.81
C ARG A 534 -15.70 35.12 16.74
N ALA A 535 -15.46 34.13 17.61
CA ALA A 535 -16.31 32.97 17.75
C ALA A 535 -17.77 33.45 17.95
N GLY A 536 -18.64 33.13 16.99
CA GLY A 536 -20.03 33.54 16.94
C GLY A 536 -20.89 32.43 16.34
N ALA A 537 -22.11 32.75 15.88
CA ALA A 537 -23.08 31.76 15.40
C ALA A 537 -22.61 30.85 14.25
N TRP A 538 -21.57 31.23 13.51
CA TRP A 538 -20.95 30.36 12.51
C TRP A 538 -20.17 29.19 13.13
N MET A 539 -19.50 29.41 14.27
CA MET A 539 -18.72 28.39 14.96
C MET A 539 -19.63 27.25 15.45
N GLU A 540 -20.84 27.55 15.93
CA GLU A 540 -21.80 26.53 16.37
C GLU A 540 -22.22 25.60 15.22
N LYS A 541 -22.38 26.12 14.00
CA LYS A 541 -22.66 25.28 12.81
C LYS A 541 -21.49 24.37 12.45
N VAL A 542 -20.26 24.88 12.58
CA VAL A 542 -19.03 24.10 12.34
C VAL A 542 -18.87 23.00 13.40
N LYS A 543 -19.08 23.32 14.67
CA LYS A 543 -19.07 22.34 15.78
C LYS A 543 -20.10 21.24 15.56
N ALA A 544 -21.33 21.59 15.18
CA ALA A 544 -22.39 20.62 14.92
C ALA A 544 -22.02 19.69 13.75
N PHE A 545 -21.47 20.22 12.65
CA PHE A 545 -21.02 19.42 11.52
C PHE A 545 -19.92 18.42 11.91
N PHE A 546 -18.86 18.89 12.55
CA PHE A 546 -17.76 18.02 13.00
C PHE A 546 -18.19 17.06 14.11
N GLY A 547 -19.13 17.46 14.97
CA GLY A 547 -19.75 16.59 15.98
C GLY A 547 -20.46 15.38 15.35
N VAL A 548 -21.28 15.60 14.32
CA VAL A 548 -21.93 14.50 13.57
C VAL A 548 -20.89 13.59 12.93
N MET A 549 -19.87 14.18 12.29
CA MET A 549 -18.80 13.41 11.65
C MET A 549 -18.00 12.57 12.67
N LEU A 550 -17.78 13.09 13.87
CA LEU A 550 -17.07 12.42 14.95
C LEU A 550 -17.88 11.24 15.53
N ILE A 551 -19.21 11.37 15.63
CA ILE A 551 -20.08 10.21 15.92
C ILE A 551 -20.04 9.19 14.78
N GLY A 552 -20.01 9.64 13.51
CA GLY A 552 -19.86 8.75 12.36
C GLY A 552 -18.59 7.90 12.43
N VAL A 553 -17.45 8.51 12.76
CA VAL A 553 -16.19 7.80 12.99
C VAL A 553 -16.29 6.85 14.19
N ALA A 554 -16.96 7.24 15.28
CA ALA A 554 -17.19 6.37 16.43
C ALA A 554 -18.02 5.13 16.06
N ILE A 555 -19.10 5.29 15.30
CA ILE A 555 -19.92 4.17 14.80
C ILE A 555 -19.10 3.28 13.87
N TRP A 556 -18.30 3.87 12.98
CA TRP A 556 -17.42 3.13 12.08
C TRP A 556 -16.35 2.32 12.84
N MET A 557 -15.80 2.85 13.94
CA MET A 557 -14.91 2.06 14.81
C MET A 557 -15.67 0.93 15.52
N LEU A 558 -16.88 1.21 15.99
CA LEU A 558 -17.72 0.25 16.72
C LEU A 558 -18.25 -0.89 15.83
N GLU A 559 -18.38 -0.65 14.52
CA GLU A 559 -18.73 -1.64 13.49
C GLU A 559 -17.78 -2.85 13.48
N ARG A 560 -16.53 -2.68 13.94
CA ARG A 560 -15.56 -3.79 14.03
C ARG A 560 -15.92 -4.84 15.10
N ILE A 561 -16.76 -4.48 16.07
CA ILE A 561 -17.12 -5.33 17.22
C ILE A 561 -18.62 -5.60 17.29
N LEU A 562 -19.44 -4.67 16.78
CA LEU A 562 -20.88 -4.81 16.79
C LEU A 562 -21.39 -5.63 15.60
N PRO A 563 -22.42 -6.45 15.82
CA PRO A 563 -23.10 -7.14 14.74
C PRO A 563 -23.75 -6.11 13.80
N VAL A 564 -23.81 -6.46 12.51
CA VAL A 564 -24.20 -5.57 11.40
C VAL A 564 -25.56 -4.91 11.65
N GLU A 565 -26.48 -5.63 12.28
CA GLU A 565 -27.83 -5.15 12.59
C GLU A 565 -27.80 -3.92 13.51
N ILE A 566 -26.95 -3.94 14.54
CA ILE A 566 -26.81 -2.83 15.49
C ILE A 566 -26.09 -1.66 14.81
N THR A 567 -25.10 -1.93 13.97
CA THR A 567 -24.39 -0.91 13.21
C THR A 567 -25.32 -0.14 12.26
N MET A 568 -26.19 -0.85 11.53
CA MET A 568 -27.19 -0.23 10.65
C MET A 568 -28.17 0.66 11.41
N ILE A 569 -28.62 0.23 12.59
CA ILE A 569 -29.48 1.04 13.47
C ILE A 569 -28.76 2.32 13.91
N ASN A 570 -27.50 2.24 14.34
CA ASN A 570 -26.74 3.41 14.76
C ASN A 570 -26.56 4.43 13.63
N TRP A 571 -26.24 3.97 12.41
CA TRP A 571 -26.17 4.83 11.23
C TRP A 571 -27.52 5.48 10.90
N ALA A 572 -28.61 4.72 10.95
CA ALA A 572 -29.96 5.27 10.73
C ALA A 572 -30.32 6.33 11.79
N ILE A 573 -30.04 6.07 13.07
CA ILE A 573 -30.27 7.02 14.17
C ILE A 573 -29.46 8.30 13.95
N LEU A 574 -28.17 8.19 13.61
CA LEU A 574 -27.32 9.35 13.34
C LEU A 574 -27.89 10.22 12.21
N LEU A 575 -28.28 9.61 11.10
CA LEU A 575 -28.82 10.33 9.94
C LEU A 575 -30.16 11.00 10.26
N ILE A 576 -31.05 10.32 10.97
CA ILE A 576 -32.35 10.85 11.38
C ILE A 576 -32.18 12.01 12.36
N ILE A 577 -31.33 11.87 13.39
CA ILE A 577 -31.06 12.94 14.36
C ILE A 577 -30.44 14.15 13.65
N THR A 578 -29.49 13.93 12.74
CA THR A 578 -28.87 15.00 11.94
C THR A 578 -29.91 15.72 11.09
N ALA A 579 -30.82 14.99 10.44
CA ALA A 579 -31.90 15.56 9.65
C ALA A 579 -32.84 16.43 10.48
N VAL A 580 -33.21 15.98 11.68
CA VAL A 580 -34.03 16.75 12.62
C VAL A 580 -33.30 18.03 13.03
N TYR A 581 -32.00 17.94 13.36
CA TYR A 581 -31.19 19.10 13.77
C TYR A 581 -30.97 20.11 12.63
N MET A 582 -30.99 19.68 11.37
CA MET A 582 -30.98 20.57 10.19
C MET A 582 -32.33 21.25 9.92
N GLY A 583 -33.36 20.97 10.73
CA GLY A 583 -34.68 21.60 10.62
C GLY A 583 -35.57 20.96 9.54
N ALA A 584 -35.40 19.66 9.26
CA ALA A 584 -36.22 18.94 8.27
C ALA A 584 -37.73 19.14 8.47
N PHE A 585 -38.18 19.23 9.74
CA PHE A 585 -39.59 19.41 10.11
C PHE A 585 -39.96 20.85 10.50
N GLU A 586 -39.03 21.80 10.47
CA GLU A 586 -39.33 23.19 10.81
C GLU A 586 -40.02 23.93 9.65
N SER A 587 -40.96 24.82 9.99
CA SER A 587 -41.64 25.67 9.02
C SER A 587 -40.69 26.70 8.40
N THR A 588 -40.83 26.95 7.10
CA THR A 588 -39.94 27.82 6.31
C THR A 588 -40.39 29.28 6.26
N HIS A 589 -41.33 29.71 7.09
CA HIS A 589 -41.76 31.11 7.11
C HIS A 589 -40.58 32.02 7.52
N GLU A 590 -40.20 32.92 6.61
CA GLU A 590 -39.19 33.99 6.76
C GLU A 590 -37.72 33.60 7.00
N LYS A 591 -37.23 32.48 6.45
CA LYS A 591 -35.79 32.10 6.54
C LYS A 591 -35.04 32.19 5.20
N THR A 592 -33.77 32.58 5.27
CA THR A 592 -32.78 32.74 4.18
C THR A 592 -32.67 31.51 3.28
N GLY A 593 -32.36 31.66 1.98
CA GLY A 593 -32.25 30.55 1.01
C GLY A 593 -31.35 29.37 1.44
N TRP A 594 -30.30 29.64 2.23
CA TRP A 594 -29.43 28.61 2.83
C TRP A 594 -30.16 27.66 3.78
N PHE A 595 -31.18 28.13 4.48
CA PHE A 595 -32.00 27.30 5.36
C PHE A 595 -32.87 26.33 4.56
N LYS A 596 -33.40 26.76 3.40
CA LYS A 596 -34.19 25.91 2.51
C LYS A 596 -33.36 24.77 1.91
N LEU A 597 -32.10 25.04 1.54
CA LEU A 597 -31.16 24.01 1.08
C LEU A 597 -30.79 23.03 2.20
N ALA A 598 -30.48 23.52 3.40
CA ALA A 598 -30.20 22.66 4.55
C ALA A 598 -31.40 21.77 4.92
N LYS A 599 -32.63 22.30 4.83
CA LYS A 599 -33.86 21.53 5.01
C LYS A 599 -34.02 20.45 3.94
N GLY A 600 -33.78 20.77 2.67
CA GLY A 600 -33.82 19.80 1.58
C GLY A 600 -32.84 18.65 1.79
N LEU A 601 -31.60 18.98 2.17
CA LEU A 601 -30.59 17.97 2.52
C LEU A 601 -31.03 17.14 3.74
N GLY A 602 -31.55 17.78 4.79
CA GLY A 602 -32.08 17.07 5.96
C GLY A 602 -33.18 16.07 5.62
N ILE A 603 -34.12 16.43 4.73
CA ILE A 603 -35.18 15.50 4.28
C ILE A 603 -34.59 14.30 3.52
N VAL A 604 -33.58 14.51 2.67
CA VAL A 604 -32.88 13.42 1.98
C VAL A 604 -32.18 12.49 2.96
N LEU A 605 -31.46 13.02 3.96
CA LEU A 605 -30.84 12.21 5.02
C LEU A 605 -31.87 11.43 5.82
N PHE A 606 -33.03 12.04 6.14
CA PHE A 606 -34.11 11.38 6.86
C PHE A 606 -34.69 10.19 6.06
N LEU A 607 -34.98 10.41 4.77
CA LEU A 607 -35.46 9.34 3.89
C LEU A 607 -34.43 8.22 3.75
N TYR A 608 -33.15 8.55 3.63
CA TYR A 608 -32.09 7.55 3.57
C TYR A 608 -31.96 6.75 4.88
N GLY A 609 -32.05 7.41 6.04
CA GLY A 609 -32.10 6.73 7.34
C GLY A 609 -33.29 5.78 7.49
N LEU A 610 -34.47 6.17 6.97
CA LEU A 610 -35.64 5.28 6.93
C LEU A 610 -35.44 4.10 5.97
N ILE A 611 -34.83 4.32 4.81
CA ILE A 611 -34.51 3.25 3.85
C ILE A 611 -33.57 2.22 4.48
N ILE A 612 -32.57 2.65 5.25
CA ILE A 612 -31.68 1.73 5.99
C ILE A 612 -32.48 0.88 6.99
N LEU A 613 -33.42 1.47 7.74
CA LEU A 613 -34.29 0.73 8.66
C LEU A 613 -35.20 -0.28 7.93
N ILE A 614 -35.79 0.12 6.80
CA ILE A 614 -36.62 -0.75 5.97
C ILE A 614 -35.78 -1.90 5.38
N GLY A 615 -34.58 -1.60 4.90
CA GLY A 615 -33.62 -2.60 4.39
C GLY A 615 -33.21 -3.61 5.45
N LEU A 616 -32.95 -3.14 6.68
CA LEU A 616 -32.64 -4.00 7.82
C LEU A 616 -33.84 -4.91 8.18
N MET A 617 -35.06 -4.37 8.19
CA MET A 617 -36.27 -5.19 8.38
C MET A 617 -36.47 -6.20 7.25
N GLY A 618 -36.00 -5.90 6.04
CA GLY A 618 -35.93 -6.82 4.89
C GLY A 618 -34.76 -7.80 4.90
N GLY A 619 -33.95 -7.82 5.97
CA GLY A 619 -32.81 -8.74 6.11
C GLY A 619 -31.54 -8.31 5.36
N SER A 620 -31.46 -7.07 4.87
CA SER A 620 -30.22 -6.55 4.27
C SER A 620 -29.12 -6.40 5.31
N LYS A 621 -27.88 -6.73 4.92
CA LYS A 621 -26.66 -6.60 5.74
C LYS A 621 -25.68 -5.56 5.21
N ASP A 622 -26.10 -4.73 4.24
CA ASP A 622 -25.24 -3.74 3.61
C ASP A 622 -25.84 -2.33 3.77
N VAL A 623 -25.07 -1.43 4.42
CA VAL A 623 -25.45 -0.03 4.68
C VAL A 623 -25.63 0.76 3.38
N TYR A 624 -24.84 0.46 2.35
CA TYR A 624 -24.84 1.17 1.06
C TYR A 624 -25.88 0.64 0.07
N GLN A 625 -26.35 -0.60 0.23
CA GLN A 625 -27.37 -1.22 -0.62
C GLN A 625 -28.52 -1.82 0.22
N PRO A 626 -29.19 -1.00 1.05
CA PRO A 626 -30.23 -1.48 1.97
C PRO A 626 -31.41 -2.15 1.24
N LEU A 627 -31.68 -1.77 0.00
CA LEU A 627 -32.82 -2.25 -0.80
C LEU A 627 -32.52 -3.47 -1.69
N LYS A 628 -31.28 -3.98 -1.73
CA LYS A 628 -30.90 -5.11 -2.62
C LYS A 628 -31.75 -6.37 -2.36
N THR A 629 -32.12 -6.59 -1.11
CA THR A 629 -33.00 -7.70 -0.70
C THR A 629 -34.41 -7.63 -1.33
N PHE A 630 -34.85 -6.44 -1.76
CA PHE A 630 -36.16 -6.23 -2.40
C PHE A 630 -36.10 -6.18 -3.92
N GLN A 631 -34.90 -6.14 -4.53
CA GLN A 631 -34.72 -6.08 -5.99
C GLN A 631 -34.76 -7.48 -6.67
N GLY A 632 -34.98 -8.55 -5.90
CA GLY A 632 -35.04 -9.93 -6.41
C GLY A 632 -36.32 -10.66 -6.01
N SER A 633 -37.46 -10.32 -6.61
CA SER A 633 -38.64 -11.20 -6.57
C SER A 633 -39.54 -11.04 -7.81
N ALA A 634 -39.03 -11.51 -8.94
CA ALA A 634 -39.83 -12.06 -10.04
C ALA A 634 -38.88 -12.94 -10.88
N ASN A 635 -38.90 -14.26 -10.65
CA ASN A 635 -38.14 -15.30 -11.38
C ASN A 635 -36.66 -15.50 -11.02
N ALA A 636 -36.39 -15.98 -9.80
CA ALA A 636 -35.19 -16.80 -9.57
C ALA A 636 -35.58 -17.99 -8.69
N GLY A 637 -35.77 -19.15 -9.32
CA GLY A 637 -35.74 -20.42 -8.61
C GLY A 637 -34.36 -20.59 -7.97
N GLN A 638 -34.34 -20.89 -6.68
CA GLN A 638 -33.27 -21.54 -5.93
C GLN A 638 -31.87 -21.55 -6.56
N ALA A 639 -31.24 -20.39 -6.70
CA ALA A 639 -29.79 -20.30 -6.56
C ALA A 639 -29.54 -19.95 -5.09
N GLN A 640 -29.53 -20.96 -4.22
CA GLN A 640 -28.93 -20.78 -2.91
C GLN A 640 -27.50 -20.31 -3.17
N ASN A 641 -27.14 -19.12 -2.67
CA ASN A 641 -25.74 -18.75 -2.50
C ASN A 641 -25.09 -19.90 -1.73
N ALA A 642 -24.35 -20.76 -2.41
CA ALA A 642 -23.73 -21.93 -1.83
C ALA A 642 -22.56 -21.44 -0.97
N LYS A 643 -22.87 -21.02 0.25
CA LYS A 643 -21.87 -20.54 1.19
C LYS A 643 -20.87 -21.66 1.44
N LEU A 644 -19.60 -21.42 1.12
CA LEU A 644 -18.51 -22.36 1.40
C LEU A 644 -18.52 -22.73 2.88
N ASN A 645 -18.55 -24.03 3.17
CA ASN A 645 -18.63 -24.53 4.53
C ASN A 645 -17.22 -24.73 5.10
N PHE A 646 -16.73 -23.75 5.84
CA PHE A 646 -15.44 -23.81 6.50
C PHE A 646 -15.52 -24.55 7.82
N LYS A 647 -14.65 -25.54 8.02
CA LYS A 647 -14.45 -26.18 9.32
C LYS A 647 -13.42 -25.40 10.12
N ILE A 648 -13.79 -24.96 11.32
CA ILE A 648 -12.88 -24.21 12.19
C ILE A 648 -11.87 -25.15 12.84
N ILE A 649 -10.60 -24.78 12.79
CA ILE A 649 -9.49 -25.42 13.52
C ILE A 649 -8.81 -24.41 14.43
N LYS A 650 -8.17 -24.88 15.51
CA LYS A 650 -7.47 -24.00 16.44
C LYS A 650 -5.99 -24.36 16.62
N SER A 651 -5.66 -25.64 16.60
CA SER A 651 -4.30 -26.11 16.86
C SER A 651 -3.67 -26.82 15.66
N ILE A 652 -2.34 -26.97 15.72
CA ILE A 652 -1.58 -27.77 14.74
C ILE A 652 -2.05 -29.23 14.77
N ASP A 653 -2.45 -29.74 15.95
CA ASP A 653 -2.90 -31.12 16.07
C ASP A 653 -4.27 -31.33 15.40
N ASP A 654 -5.15 -30.33 15.43
CA ASP A 654 -6.41 -30.36 14.65
C ASP A 654 -6.13 -30.40 13.14
N LEU A 655 -5.12 -29.66 12.68
CA LEU A 655 -4.69 -29.67 11.27
C LEU A 655 -4.13 -31.04 10.87
N LYS A 656 -3.30 -31.67 11.71
CA LYS A 656 -2.74 -33.00 11.44
C LYS A 656 -3.83 -34.06 11.29
N VAL A 657 -4.90 -33.98 12.08
CA VAL A 657 -6.04 -34.90 11.99
C VAL A 657 -6.74 -34.79 10.63
N GLU A 658 -6.85 -33.58 10.09
CA GLU A 658 -7.44 -33.36 8.77
C GLU A 658 -6.49 -33.75 7.63
N LEU A 659 -5.19 -33.44 7.75
CA LEU A 659 -4.16 -33.85 6.79
C LEU A 659 -4.06 -35.38 6.67
N ALA A 660 -4.28 -36.12 7.77
CA ALA A 660 -4.27 -37.58 7.78
C ALA A 660 -5.38 -38.24 6.93
N LYS A 661 -6.40 -37.47 6.49
CA LYS A 661 -7.48 -37.98 5.62
C LYS A 661 -7.09 -38.05 4.15
N GLY A 662 -5.93 -37.49 3.77
CA GLY A 662 -5.41 -37.56 2.41
C GLY A 662 -6.24 -36.81 1.37
N GLN A 663 -6.94 -35.75 1.77
CA GLN A 663 -7.68 -34.87 0.87
C GLN A 663 -6.94 -33.55 0.69
N PRO A 664 -7.07 -32.88 -0.47
CA PRO A 664 -6.54 -31.52 -0.64
C PRO A 664 -7.21 -30.59 0.37
N ILE A 665 -6.39 -29.78 1.04
CA ILE A 665 -6.86 -28.88 2.11
C ILE A 665 -6.50 -27.44 1.75
N MET A 666 -7.47 -26.55 1.89
CA MET A 666 -7.25 -25.12 1.92
C MET A 666 -7.42 -24.64 3.36
N LEU A 667 -6.36 -24.06 3.93
CA LEU A 667 -6.37 -23.49 5.27
C LEU A 667 -6.36 -21.97 5.19
N ASP A 668 -7.47 -21.35 5.59
CA ASP A 668 -7.64 -19.90 5.67
C ASP A 668 -7.35 -19.38 7.08
N PHE A 669 -6.32 -18.56 7.24
CA PHE A 669 -6.06 -17.80 8.47
C PHE A 669 -6.92 -16.54 8.48
N TYR A 670 -7.84 -16.49 9.42
CA TYR A 670 -8.90 -15.51 9.46
C TYR A 670 -8.97 -14.79 10.82
N ALA A 671 -9.38 -13.52 10.82
CA ALA A 671 -9.80 -12.83 12.02
C ALA A 671 -10.97 -11.86 11.76
N ASP A 672 -11.86 -11.67 12.73
CA ASP A 672 -12.97 -10.72 12.60
C ASP A 672 -12.49 -9.26 12.43
N TRP A 673 -11.34 -8.95 13.01
CA TRP A 673 -10.74 -7.63 12.98
C TRP A 673 -9.96 -7.35 11.68
N CYS A 674 -9.79 -8.37 10.83
CA CYS A 674 -9.10 -8.29 9.55
C CYS A 674 -10.06 -7.87 8.42
N ILE A 675 -9.89 -6.63 7.95
CA ILE A 675 -10.75 -6.04 6.90
C ILE A 675 -10.59 -6.81 5.58
N SER A 676 -9.35 -7.10 5.18
CA SER A 676 -9.06 -7.85 3.96
C SER A 676 -9.63 -9.28 3.99
N CYS A 677 -9.78 -9.88 5.17
CA CYS A 677 -10.43 -11.18 5.34
C CYS A 677 -11.93 -11.08 5.03
N LYS A 678 -12.61 -10.06 5.59
CA LYS A 678 -14.03 -9.78 5.31
C LYS A 678 -14.26 -9.41 3.85
N GLU A 679 -13.32 -8.70 3.25
CA GLU A 679 -13.33 -8.33 1.84
C GLU A 679 -13.23 -9.57 0.95
N MET A 680 -12.29 -10.47 1.24
CA MET A 680 -12.15 -11.75 0.53
C MET A 680 -13.38 -12.66 0.70
N GLU A 681 -13.99 -12.72 1.89
CA GLU A 681 -15.26 -13.45 2.10
C GLU A 681 -16.41 -12.87 1.27
N ARG A 682 -16.45 -11.54 1.09
CA ARG A 682 -17.53 -10.85 0.36
C ARG A 682 -17.33 -10.81 -1.15
N LEU A 683 -16.09 -10.71 -1.62
CA LEU A 683 -15.77 -10.46 -3.04
C LEU A 683 -15.17 -11.70 -3.73
N THR A 684 -14.41 -12.52 -3.02
CA THR A 684 -13.64 -13.64 -3.60
C THR A 684 -14.37 -14.97 -3.36
N PHE A 685 -14.71 -15.29 -2.11
CA PHE A 685 -15.37 -16.56 -1.76
C PHE A 685 -16.85 -16.63 -2.13
N SER A 686 -17.47 -15.48 -2.40
CA SER A 686 -18.84 -15.38 -2.89
C SER A 686 -18.95 -15.65 -4.40
N ASP A 687 -17.83 -15.60 -5.13
CA ASP A 687 -17.80 -15.80 -6.57
C ASP A 687 -18.03 -17.27 -6.96
N ALA A 688 -18.79 -17.49 -8.03
CA ALA A 688 -19.16 -18.82 -8.49
C ALA A 688 -17.96 -19.63 -9.02
N GLN A 689 -16.95 -18.97 -9.61
CA GLN A 689 -15.76 -19.63 -10.15
C GLN A 689 -14.88 -20.19 -9.03
N VAL A 690 -14.69 -19.40 -7.97
CA VAL A 690 -13.95 -19.82 -6.76
C VAL A 690 -14.67 -20.98 -6.07
N GLN A 691 -16.01 -20.91 -5.97
CA GLN A 691 -16.80 -22.00 -5.39
C GLN A 691 -16.69 -23.30 -6.19
N GLN A 692 -16.61 -23.21 -7.52
CA GLN A 692 -16.41 -24.37 -8.39
C GLN A 692 -15.00 -24.94 -8.29
N ALA A 693 -13.97 -24.10 -8.26
CA ALA A 693 -12.58 -24.52 -8.13
C ALA A 693 -12.28 -25.20 -6.77
N LEU A 694 -13.04 -24.87 -5.73
CA LEU A 694 -12.91 -25.46 -4.39
C LEU A 694 -13.77 -26.72 -4.18
N VAL A 695 -14.45 -27.22 -5.21
CA VAL A 695 -15.20 -28.49 -5.11
C VAL A 695 -14.24 -29.66 -4.90
N GLY A 696 -14.46 -30.44 -3.84
CA GLY A 696 -13.59 -31.58 -3.49
C GLY A 696 -12.40 -31.22 -2.58
N VAL A 697 -12.26 -29.94 -2.22
CA VAL A 697 -11.24 -29.44 -1.29
C VAL A 697 -11.82 -29.34 0.12
N THR A 698 -11.08 -29.81 1.12
CA THR A 698 -11.45 -29.62 2.52
C THR A 698 -11.08 -28.20 2.94
N LEU A 699 -12.10 -27.38 3.20
CA LEU A 699 -11.93 -25.98 3.60
C LEU A 699 -11.82 -25.87 5.12
N LEU A 700 -10.64 -25.50 5.59
CA LEU A 700 -10.35 -25.25 7.00
C LEU A 700 -10.18 -23.75 7.23
N LYS A 701 -10.63 -23.29 8.41
CA LYS A 701 -10.45 -21.91 8.85
C LYS A 701 -9.77 -21.89 10.21
N ALA A 702 -8.58 -21.32 10.30
CA ALA A 702 -7.93 -20.99 11.55
C ALA A 702 -8.42 -19.60 12.00
N ASP A 703 -9.34 -19.59 12.96
CA ASP A 703 -9.85 -18.34 13.55
C ASP A 703 -8.89 -17.84 14.63
N VAL A 704 -8.04 -16.87 14.25
CA VAL A 704 -7.05 -16.23 15.12
C VAL A 704 -7.57 -14.90 15.69
N THR A 705 -8.89 -14.70 15.74
CA THR A 705 -9.51 -13.46 16.26
C THR A 705 -9.08 -13.16 17.70
N LYS A 706 -8.90 -14.20 18.53
CA LYS A 706 -8.50 -14.06 19.93
C LYS A 706 -7.01 -13.76 20.10
N ASN A 707 -6.18 -14.16 19.14
CA ASN A 707 -4.73 -14.03 19.15
C ASN A 707 -4.12 -14.53 20.46
N ASP A 708 -4.54 -15.71 20.91
CA ASP A 708 -4.00 -16.34 22.11
C ASP A 708 -2.67 -17.08 21.83
N ASP A 709 -2.02 -17.61 22.86
CA ASP A 709 -0.70 -18.26 22.71
C ASP A 709 -0.72 -19.44 21.71
N ILE A 710 -1.87 -20.09 21.53
CA ILE A 710 -2.05 -21.20 20.58
C ILE A 710 -2.14 -20.65 19.15
N ASP A 711 -2.90 -19.57 18.95
CA ASP A 711 -3.02 -18.87 17.67
C ASP A 711 -1.66 -18.34 17.21
N ILE A 712 -0.89 -17.74 18.14
CA ILE A 712 0.46 -17.24 17.89
C ILE A 712 1.41 -18.39 17.52
N ALA A 713 1.37 -19.51 18.26
CA ALA A 713 2.20 -20.67 17.97
C ALA A 713 1.87 -21.28 16.60
N LEU A 714 0.59 -21.34 16.22
CA LEU A 714 0.15 -21.82 14.92
C LEU A 714 0.65 -20.91 13.79
N MET A 715 0.50 -19.59 13.92
CA MET A 715 0.99 -18.63 12.93
C MET A 715 2.53 -18.65 12.80
N GLN A 716 3.24 -18.71 13.93
CA GLN A 716 4.71 -18.81 13.95
C GLN A 716 5.22 -20.09 13.29
N HIS A 717 4.53 -21.21 13.48
CA HIS A 717 4.90 -22.49 12.85
C HIS A 717 4.92 -22.39 11.32
N PHE A 718 3.97 -21.66 10.73
CA PHE A 718 3.89 -21.45 9.28
C PHE A 718 4.61 -20.19 8.78
N GLY A 719 5.19 -19.39 9.69
CA GLY A 719 5.86 -18.13 9.36
C GLY A 719 4.88 -17.04 8.88
N ILE A 720 3.66 -17.03 9.41
CA ILE A 720 2.61 -16.08 9.08
C ILE A 720 2.62 -14.95 10.12
N VAL A 721 2.64 -13.70 9.66
CA VAL A 721 2.67 -12.51 10.54
C VAL A 721 1.26 -12.04 10.92
N GLY A 722 0.27 -12.32 10.08
CA GLY A 722 -1.13 -12.02 10.35
C GLY A 722 -2.05 -12.43 9.21
N PRO A 723 -3.37 -12.43 9.44
CA PRO A 723 -4.39 -12.73 8.42
C PRO A 723 -4.62 -11.53 7.47
N PRO A 724 -5.14 -11.75 6.24
CA PRO A 724 -5.50 -13.03 5.67
C PRO A 724 -4.27 -13.75 5.11
N ALA A 725 -4.17 -15.04 5.38
CA ALA A 725 -3.19 -15.92 4.76
C ALA A 725 -3.83 -17.26 4.43
N ILE A 726 -3.75 -17.69 3.17
CA ILE A 726 -4.31 -18.97 2.73
C ILE A 726 -3.18 -19.90 2.34
N LEU A 727 -3.20 -21.09 2.94
CA LEU A 727 -2.24 -22.16 2.69
C LEU A 727 -2.96 -23.32 2.00
N PHE A 728 -2.29 -23.91 1.02
CA PHE A 728 -2.78 -25.09 0.31
C PHE A 728 -1.93 -26.30 0.65
N PHE A 729 -2.57 -27.42 0.92
CA PHE A 729 -1.93 -28.71 1.19
C PHE A 729 -2.41 -29.72 0.16
N ASN A 730 -1.46 -30.47 -0.42
CA ASN A 730 -1.77 -31.56 -1.33
C ASN A 730 -2.32 -32.78 -0.57
N PRO A 731 -2.87 -33.80 -1.26
CA PRO A 731 -3.33 -35.05 -0.65
C PRO A 731 -2.26 -35.80 0.17
N GLN A 732 -0.98 -35.51 -0.04
CA GLN A 732 0.15 -36.07 0.71
C GLN A 732 0.45 -35.29 2.01
N GLY A 733 -0.31 -34.24 2.30
CA GLY A 733 -0.15 -33.40 3.49
C GLY A 733 1.02 -32.41 3.40
N GLN A 734 1.61 -32.22 2.22
CA GLN A 734 2.68 -31.26 1.99
C GLN A 734 2.13 -29.89 1.57
N GLU A 735 2.60 -28.85 2.25
CA GLU A 735 2.25 -27.47 1.97
C GLU A 735 2.83 -27.02 0.61
N GLN A 736 1.97 -26.49 -0.26
CA GLN A 736 2.34 -25.84 -1.51
C GLN A 736 2.76 -24.39 -1.26
N LYS A 737 3.94 -24.19 -0.66
CA LYS A 737 4.43 -22.85 -0.24
C LYS A 737 4.44 -21.81 -1.37
N ALA A 738 4.71 -22.23 -2.61
CA ALA A 738 4.73 -21.34 -3.77
C ALA A 738 3.35 -20.72 -4.09
N GLN A 739 2.28 -21.40 -3.68
CA GLN A 739 0.90 -20.99 -3.97
C GLN A 739 0.21 -20.32 -2.78
N ARG A 740 0.95 -20.06 -1.70
CA ARG A 740 0.46 -19.37 -0.52
C ARG A 740 -0.05 -17.98 -0.90
N VAL A 741 -1.26 -17.64 -0.47
CA VAL A 741 -1.83 -16.30 -0.64
C VAL A 741 -1.66 -15.53 0.65
N VAL A 742 -1.12 -14.32 0.57
CA VAL A 742 -1.02 -13.39 1.70
C VAL A 742 -1.65 -12.08 1.27
N GLY A 743 -2.58 -11.56 2.07
CA GLY A 743 -3.35 -10.38 1.71
C GLY A 743 -4.59 -10.70 0.86
N PHE A 744 -5.29 -9.65 0.41
CA PHE A 744 -6.47 -9.78 -0.43
C PHE A 744 -6.07 -10.17 -1.86
N LYS A 745 -6.86 -11.07 -2.47
CA LYS A 745 -6.81 -11.38 -3.90
C LYS A 745 -8.21 -11.37 -4.50
N SER A 746 -8.31 -10.88 -5.73
CA SER A 746 -9.54 -10.93 -6.52
C SER A 746 -9.93 -12.39 -6.87
N ALA A 747 -11.18 -12.61 -7.26
CA ALA A 747 -11.69 -13.94 -7.62
C ALA A 747 -10.83 -14.60 -8.72
N ASP A 748 -10.55 -13.88 -9.81
CA ASP A 748 -9.79 -14.38 -10.96
C ASP A 748 -8.38 -14.83 -10.58
N GLU A 749 -7.66 -14.00 -9.81
CA GLU A 749 -6.30 -14.35 -9.35
C GLU A 749 -6.31 -15.51 -8.34
N PHE A 750 -7.35 -15.58 -7.51
CA PHE A 750 -7.47 -16.63 -6.52
C PHE A 750 -7.76 -18.00 -7.16
N VAL A 751 -8.57 -18.04 -8.22
CA VAL A 751 -8.80 -19.26 -9.02
C VAL A 751 -7.49 -19.80 -9.59
N VAL A 752 -6.66 -18.94 -10.19
CA VAL A 752 -5.34 -19.35 -10.72
C VAL A 752 -4.47 -19.98 -9.64
N ASN A 753 -4.46 -19.39 -8.43
CA ASN A 753 -3.74 -19.96 -7.29
C ASN A 753 -4.29 -21.32 -6.86
N ILE A 754 -5.61 -21.51 -6.86
CA ILE A 754 -6.25 -22.80 -6.54
C ILE A 754 -5.83 -23.85 -7.57
N GLU A 755 -5.96 -23.55 -8.85
CA GLU A 755 -5.65 -24.49 -9.95
C GLU A 755 -4.17 -24.90 -9.97
N GLN A 756 -3.26 -24.00 -9.58
CA GLN A 756 -1.84 -24.33 -9.47
C GLN A 756 -1.50 -25.11 -8.19
N ALA A 757 -2.29 -24.95 -7.13
CA ALA A 757 -2.04 -25.58 -5.84
C ALA A 757 -2.68 -26.98 -5.72
N LEU A 758 -3.84 -27.17 -6.35
CA LEU A 758 -4.70 -28.34 -6.20
C LEU A 758 -4.99 -28.92 -7.59
N PRO A 759 -4.36 -30.06 -7.95
CA PRO A 759 -4.51 -30.70 -9.26
C PRO A 759 -5.84 -31.46 -9.45
#